data_AF-A0A6J4YGE1-F1
#
_entry.id   AF-A0A6J4YGE1-F1
#
_cell.length_a   1.000
_cell.length_b   1.000
_cell.length_c   1.000
_cell.angle_alpha   90.00
_cell.angle_beta   90.00
_cell.angle_gamma   90.00
#
_symmetry.space_group_name_H-M   'P 1'
#
loop_
_entity.id
_entity.type
_entity.pdbx_description
1 polymer ?
#
loop_
_entity_poly.entity_id
_entity_poly.type
_entity_poly.pdbx_seq_one_letter_code
_entity_poly.pdbx_strand_id
1 'polypeptide(L)'
;MVEGTIFMLGLGAVCGIVLGAASRIFYVWEDPRIAQVEATFAGANCGGCGYAGCSAAAVAVVAGTAQPSVCVVGGPESAMGAAAVMGMEVGMAEPLKSYNTCTGGNRAANDFIYLGVNTCSAQSVMSGGQRECKVGCLGLGDCVRACMFDALDMGPDGYPVVNKEKCVGCGVCEQICPKDIMNVQTASQRILHFNQSNDRLAPCRQTCPAEIDIPKYITQIREGDYEGAVNTIRERNPFLLACARVCPHPCEDNCRRGIEDDPVSINQLKRFAADFEMNRGQRLPVPVAPPTDKRVAVVGGGPAGLTCAFFLARLGHSVTIFEAMPKLGGMLRYGIPEYRLPKKVLDWEIQGILDLGVEAKTDMKFGRDFDMSSLAAQQFDAVFLGIGAWQDSSLRAEGEDLNGAYTGIDFLSRLAGGEKFPVGKSAVIIGGGNTAIDCTRNLLRLGVENVYIVYRRTRNEMPANEVEIDAAEEEGVQFQFLAAPVRIVGDENNQVTHLEYLKMELGEPDASGRRRPVPIEGSETLIETDMVITAIGQSPEISFTEGIMEQVMELKTTRWNTIDVDPATLQSNIPHLFAAGDAATGPSLVVTAIGGGRRAARSIHQYVMEQEVNADPRELNKDLIAETIFDMVPGVVKSGRAPMPELSIAARMDSFVEVDQVLTEEAAHGESNRCLHCCLTCYDPDKAYTDQVSITDRRQESEAV
;
A
#
# COMPACT_ATOMS: atom_id res chain seq x y z
N MET A 1 -14.02 70.40 60.99
CA MET A 1 -13.07 70.02 59.93
C MET A 1 -12.18 68.87 60.36
N VAL A 2 -11.47 68.95 61.49
CA VAL A 2 -10.55 67.90 61.96
C VAL A 2 -11.22 66.52 62.12
N GLU A 3 -12.40 66.45 62.72
CA GLU A 3 -13.13 65.17 62.90
C GLU A 3 -13.53 64.52 61.57
N GLY A 4 -14.00 65.31 60.59
CA GLY A 4 -14.35 64.80 59.27
C GLY A 4 -13.13 64.27 58.51
N THR A 5 -11.98 64.92 58.64
CA THR A 5 -10.71 64.46 58.05
C THR A 5 -10.24 63.15 58.67
N ILE A 6 -10.32 63.02 60.01
CA ILE A 6 -9.95 61.79 60.72
C ILE A 6 -10.87 60.64 60.32
N PHE A 7 -12.18 60.89 60.18
CA PHE A 7 -13.14 59.88 59.74
C PHE A 7 -12.86 59.39 58.32
N MET A 8 -12.59 60.29 57.36
CA MET A 8 -12.28 59.92 55.98
C MET A 8 -10.94 59.18 55.87
N LEU A 9 -9.93 59.55 56.66
CA LEU A 9 -8.66 58.82 56.76
C LEU A 9 -8.86 57.42 57.36
N GLY A 10 -9.68 57.29 58.41
CA GLY A 10 -10.02 56.01 59.02
C GLY A 10 -10.77 55.10 58.06
N LEU A 11 -11.77 55.63 57.34
CA LEU A 11 -12.51 54.89 56.32
C LEU A 11 -11.59 54.45 55.17
N GLY A 12 -10.73 55.35 54.69
CA GLY A 12 -9.75 55.04 53.65
C GLY A 12 -8.76 53.94 54.09
N ALA A 13 -8.28 54.00 55.33
CA ALA A 13 -7.42 52.97 55.90
C ALA A 13 -8.13 51.62 56.01
N VAL A 14 -9.39 51.60 56.48
CA VAL A 14 -10.20 50.37 56.57
C VAL A 14 -10.49 49.80 55.19
N CYS A 15 -10.92 50.61 54.22
CA CYS A 15 -11.14 50.17 52.85
C CYS A 15 -9.85 49.64 52.21
N GLY A 16 -8.71 50.30 52.43
CA GLY A 16 -7.41 49.84 51.96
C GLY A 16 -7.01 48.49 52.57
N ILE A 17 -7.24 48.30 53.88
CA ILE A 17 -6.99 47.02 54.56
C ILE A 17 -7.92 45.92 54.03
N VAL A 18 -9.22 46.23 53.85
CA VAL A 18 -10.20 45.27 53.32
C VAL A 18 -9.86 44.88 51.88
N LEU A 19 -9.51 45.83 51.02
CA LEU A 19 -9.08 45.56 49.64
C LEU A 19 -7.76 44.79 49.59
N GLY A 20 -6.80 45.13 50.45
CA GLY A 20 -5.54 44.38 50.56
C GLY A 20 -5.74 42.95 51.05
N ALA A 21 -6.64 42.75 52.02
CA ALA A 21 -7.03 41.42 52.49
C ALA A 21 -7.78 40.64 51.40
N ALA A 22 -8.75 41.26 50.73
CA ALA A 22 -9.49 40.65 49.63
C ALA A 22 -8.56 40.27 48.47
N SER A 23 -7.62 41.12 48.09
CA SER A 23 -6.62 40.84 47.05
C SER A 23 -5.74 39.65 47.39
N ARG A 24 -5.46 39.38 48.67
CA ARG A 24 -4.72 38.19 49.12
C ARG A 24 -5.59 36.95 49.25
N ILE A 25 -6.81 37.10 49.77
CA ILE A 25 -7.77 36.00 49.96
C ILE A 25 -8.24 35.47 48.61
N PHE A 26 -8.45 36.34 47.63
CA PHE A 26 -8.89 35.99 46.28
C PHE A 26 -7.75 36.01 45.26
N TYR A 27 -6.49 35.96 45.70
CA TYR A 27 -5.37 35.81 44.77
C TYR A 27 -5.46 34.44 44.10
N VAL A 28 -5.80 34.43 42.81
CA VAL A 28 -5.69 33.24 41.97
C VAL A 28 -4.29 33.26 41.39
N TRP A 29 -3.48 32.27 41.76
CA TRP A 29 -2.17 32.11 41.15
C TRP A 29 -2.37 31.66 39.70
N GLU A 30 -1.92 32.47 38.75
CA GLU A 30 -1.82 32.11 37.34
C GLU A 30 -0.35 31.85 36.99
N ASP A 31 -0.10 30.77 36.25
CA ASP A 31 1.24 30.45 35.80
C ASP A 31 1.72 31.56 34.84
N PRO A 32 2.84 32.25 35.15
CA PRO A 32 3.33 33.37 34.34
C PRO A 32 3.69 32.96 32.91
N ARG A 33 3.88 31.66 32.64
CA ARG A 33 4.10 31.14 31.29
C ARG A 33 2.87 31.30 30.41
N ILE A 34 1.65 31.34 30.95
CA ILE A 34 0.42 31.48 30.16
C ILE A 34 0.43 32.77 29.36
N ALA A 35 0.71 33.90 30.02
CA ALA A 35 0.81 35.20 29.36
C ALA A 35 1.97 35.26 28.34
N GLN A 36 3.08 34.58 28.64
CA GLN A 36 4.24 34.51 27.73
C GLN A 36 3.92 33.68 26.47
N VAL A 37 3.27 32.52 26.62
CA VAL A 37 2.80 31.70 25.49
C VAL A 37 1.75 32.45 24.69
N GLU A 38 0.76 33.07 25.34
CA GLU A 38 -0.29 33.84 24.67
C GLU A 38 0.30 34.96 23.79
N ALA A 39 1.32 35.68 24.29
CA ALA A 39 1.99 36.74 23.56
C ALA A 39 2.73 36.27 22.30
N THR A 40 3.05 34.96 22.21
CA THR A 40 3.69 34.39 21.02
C THR A 40 2.68 34.00 19.94
N PHE A 41 1.39 33.90 20.29
CA PHE A 41 0.34 33.58 19.34
C PHE A 41 -0.09 34.79 18.51
N ALA A 42 -0.75 34.56 17.38
CA ALA A 42 -1.20 35.61 16.47
C ALA A 42 -2.19 36.63 17.07
N GLY A 43 -2.68 36.43 18.31
CA GLY A 43 -3.62 37.34 18.98
C GLY A 43 -5.01 37.44 18.34
N ALA A 44 -5.26 36.68 17.26
CA ALA A 44 -6.46 36.82 16.44
C ALA A 44 -7.74 36.31 17.11
N ASN A 45 -7.64 35.51 18.18
CA ASN A 45 -8.78 34.87 18.87
C ASN A 45 -9.77 34.17 17.90
N CYS A 46 -9.25 33.63 16.81
CA CYS A 46 -10.05 33.11 15.69
C CYS A 46 -10.70 31.75 15.97
N GLY A 47 -10.34 31.08 17.07
CA GLY A 47 -10.81 29.73 17.38
C GLY A 47 -10.26 28.63 16.47
N GLY A 48 -9.42 28.95 15.48
CA GLY A 48 -8.91 27.98 14.49
C GLY A 48 -8.09 26.83 15.06
N CYS A 49 -7.67 26.93 16.32
CA CYS A 49 -6.96 25.89 17.05
C CYS A 49 -7.86 25.00 17.94
N GLY A 50 -9.18 25.20 17.89
CA GLY A 50 -10.15 24.45 18.71
C GLY A 50 -10.40 25.02 20.12
N TYR A 51 -9.72 26.11 20.50
CA TYR A 51 -9.90 26.78 21.80
C TYR A 51 -10.67 28.09 21.65
N ALA A 52 -11.39 28.49 22.70
CA ALA A 52 -12.25 29.69 22.71
C ALA A 52 -11.51 31.03 22.46
N GLY A 53 -10.17 31.05 22.55
CA GLY A 53 -9.33 32.21 22.32
C GLY A 53 -7.85 31.90 22.51
N CYS A 54 -6.97 32.87 22.21
CA CYS A 54 -5.52 32.72 22.34
C CYS A 54 -5.12 32.42 23.79
N SER A 55 -5.77 33.07 24.77
CA SER A 55 -5.53 32.80 26.19
C SER A 55 -5.90 31.37 26.59
N ALA A 56 -7.07 30.87 26.15
CA ALA A 56 -7.49 29.50 26.43
C ALA A 56 -6.55 28.45 25.80
N ALA A 57 -6.06 28.72 24.58
CA ALA A 57 -5.04 27.89 23.95
C ALA A 57 -3.72 27.93 24.73
N ALA A 58 -3.31 29.09 25.23
CA ALA A 58 -2.07 29.25 25.99
C ALA A 58 -2.14 28.51 27.34
N VAL A 59 -3.30 28.56 28.02
CA VAL A 59 -3.56 27.74 29.21
C VAL A 59 -3.39 26.26 28.90
N ALA A 60 -3.94 25.78 27.78
CA ALA A 60 -3.83 24.38 27.38
C ALA A 60 -2.38 23.96 27.08
N VAL A 61 -1.60 24.82 26.42
CA VAL A 61 -0.18 24.57 26.16
C VAL A 61 0.61 24.50 27.45
N VAL A 62 0.41 25.45 28.37
CA VAL A 62 1.11 25.45 29.67
C VAL A 62 0.71 24.26 30.54
N ALA A 63 -0.55 23.82 30.44
CA ALA A 63 -1.05 22.62 31.12
C ALA A 63 -0.59 21.30 30.45
N GLY A 64 0.10 21.35 29.30
CA GLY A 64 0.54 20.17 28.56
C GLY A 64 -0.58 19.41 27.83
N THR A 65 -1.78 20.00 27.72
CA THR A 65 -2.92 19.42 27.00
C THR A 65 -2.98 19.85 25.53
N ALA A 66 -2.16 20.82 25.12
CA ALA A 66 -1.96 21.24 23.74
C ALA A 66 -0.46 21.37 23.41
N GLN A 67 -0.10 21.15 22.14
CA GLN A 67 1.26 21.36 21.65
C GLN A 67 1.56 22.85 21.48
N PRO A 68 2.82 23.32 21.65
CA PRO A 68 3.19 24.71 21.39
C PRO A 68 2.84 25.21 19.98
N SER A 69 2.72 24.30 19.02
CA SER A 69 2.31 24.56 17.63
C SER A 69 0.80 24.76 17.42
N VAL A 70 -0.01 24.80 18.48
CA VAL A 70 -1.47 24.92 18.42
C VAL A 70 -1.96 26.15 17.65
N CYS A 71 -1.16 27.23 17.58
CA CYS A 71 -1.56 28.45 16.86
C CYS A 71 -1.44 28.29 15.32
N VAL A 72 -2.53 27.85 14.70
CA VAL A 72 -2.59 27.66 13.23
C VAL A 72 -2.37 28.94 12.41
N VAL A 73 -2.71 30.11 12.95
CA VAL A 73 -2.56 31.40 12.25
C VAL A 73 -1.13 31.93 12.34
N GLY A 74 -0.50 31.80 13.50
CA GLY A 74 0.86 32.29 13.72
C GLY A 74 1.95 31.34 13.19
N GLY A 75 1.57 30.10 12.86
CA GLY A 75 2.42 29.17 12.15
C GLY A 75 3.72 28.83 12.90
N PRO A 76 4.83 28.57 12.18
CA PRO A 76 6.10 28.17 12.78
C PRO A 76 6.67 29.17 13.79
N GLU A 77 6.49 30.48 13.57
CA GLU A 77 7.02 31.52 14.47
C GLU A 77 6.35 31.48 15.85
N SER A 78 5.02 31.36 15.87
CA SER A 78 4.28 31.18 17.12
C SER A 78 4.63 29.87 17.81
N ALA A 79 4.81 28.80 17.05
CA ALA A 79 5.22 27.50 17.60
C ALA A 79 6.60 27.58 18.27
N MET A 80 7.56 28.23 17.62
CA MET A 80 8.92 28.45 18.16
C MET A 80 8.90 29.32 19.41
N GLY A 81 8.13 30.42 19.40
CA GLY A 81 7.99 31.30 20.56
C GLY A 81 7.38 30.57 21.76
N ALA A 82 6.26 29.87 21.56
CA ALA A 82 5.59 29.12 22.62
C ALA A 82 6.47 27.99 23.17
N ALA A 83 7.19 27.26 22.31
CA ALA A 83 8.07 26.17 22.72
C ALA A 83 9.26 26.69 23.53
N ALA A 84 9.86 27.82 23.13
CA ALA A 84 10.94 28.46 23.88
C ALA A 84 10.50 28.85 25.29
N VAL A 85 9.28 29.38 25.45
CA VAL A 85 8.68 29.68 26.78
C VAL A 85 8.47 28.41 27.60
N MET A 86 8.07 27.31 26.95
CA MET A 86 7.84 26.02 27.59
C MET A 86 9.12 25.22 27.86
N GLY A 87 10.29 25.67 27.38
CA GLY A 87 11.53 24.91 27.45
C GLY A 87 11.49 23.61 26.64
N MET A 88 10.65 23.56 25.60
CA MET A 88 10.45 22.42 24.72
C MET A 88 11.21 22.63 23.42
N GLU A 89 11.81 21.56 22.87
CA GLU A 89 12.22 21.60 21.47
C GLU A 89 10.98 21.62 20.58
N VAL A 90 11.02 22.44 19.53
CA VAL A 90 9.94 22.49 18.54
C VAL A 90 10.02 21.21 17.72
N GLY A 91 9.31 20.18 18.16
CA GLY A 91 8.85 19.16 17.22
C GLY A 91 8.02 19.88 16.16
N MET A 92 8.44 19.83 14.90
CA MET A 92 7.60 20.35 13.82
C MET A 92 6.30 19.55 13.85
N ALA A 93 5.17 20.08 14.31
CA ALA A 93 3.94 19.31 14.23
C ALA A 93 3.57 19.11 12.74
N GLU A 94 3.13 17.91 12.37
CA GLU A 94 2.64 17.69 11.01
C GLU A 94 1.47 18.63 10.70
N PRO A 95 1.42 19.23 9.50
CA PRO A 95 0.31 20.10 9.13
C PRO A 95 -0.98 19.29 9.03
N LEU A 96 -1.99 19.71 9.79
CA LEU A 96 -3.35 19.22 9.64
C LEU A 96 -3.97 19.78 8.36
N LYS A 97 -4.57 18.92 7.55
CA LYS A 97 -5.29 19.32 6.34
C LYS A 97 -6.63 18.59 6.26
N SER A 98 -7.61 19.27 5.68
CA SER A 98 -8.91 18.68 5.41
C SER A 98 -8.85 17.78 4.19
N TYR A 99 -9.57 16.67 4.24
CA TYR A 99 -9.71 15.71 3.16
C TYR A 99 -11.17 15.33 2.99
N ASN A 100 -11.60 15.17 1.74
CA ASN A 100 -12.89 14.59 1.42
C ASN A 100 -12.70 13.10 1.08
N THR A 101 -13.42 12.24 1.80
CA THR A 101 -13.41 10.78 1.60
C THR A 101 -14.51 10.28 0.64
N CYS A 102 -15.43 11.15 0.22
CA CYS A 102 -16.50 10.82 -0.72
C CYS A 102 -16.15 11.30 -2.13
N THR A 103 -16.16 10.36 -3.07
CA THR A 103 -16.06 10.62 -4.51
C THR A 103 -17.40 10.45 -5.23
N GLY A 104 -18.43 9.92 -4.56
CA GLY A 104 -19.72 9.58 -5.18
C GLY A 104 -20.58 10.78 -5.58
N GLY A 105 -20.78 11.73 -4.67
CA GLY A 105 -21.55 12.95 -4.90
C GLY A 105 -22.88 12.73 -5.64
N ASN A 106 -23.10 13.50 -6.70
CA ASN A 106 -24.31 13.51 -7.56
C ASN A 106 -24.58 12.21 -8.31
N ARG A 107 -23.63 11.27 -8.30
CA ARG A 107 -23.73 10.01 -9.05
C ARG A 107 -24.41 8.89 -8.26
N ALA A 108 -24.65 9.09 -6.97
CA ALA A 108 -25.63 8.28 -6.25
C ALA A 108 -27.03 8.80 -6.55
N ALA A 109 -27.93 7.88 -6.90
CA ALA A 109 -29.35 8.18 -7.11
C ALA A 109 -29.98 8.79 -5.86
N ASN A 110 -31.05 9.57 -6.07
CA ASN A 110 -31.85 10.13 -4.98
C ASN A 110 -33.06 9.24 -4.70
N ASP A 111 -33.24 8.84 -3.45
CA ASP A 111 -34.46 8.18 -2.97
C ASP A 111 -35.57 9.19 -2.67
N PHE A 112 -35.18 10.41 -2.26
CA PHE A 112 -36.11 11.44 -1.79
C PHE A 112 -35.76 12.81 -2.39
N ILE A 113 -36.78 13.68 -2.51
CA ILE A 113 -36.60 15.10 -2.82
C ILE A 113 -37.21 15.87 -1.66
N TYR A 114 -36.37 16.51 -0.83
CA TYR A 114 -36.83 17.30 0.31
C TYR A 114 -37.07 18.76 -0.09
N LEU A 115 -38.34 19.19 -0.09
CA LEU A 115 -38.70 20.58 -0.36
C LEU A 115 -38.45 21.46 0.87
N GLY A 116 -37.63 22.50 0.70
CA GLY A 116 -37.35 23.50 1.75
C GLY A 116 -36.26 23.12 2.75
N VAL A 117 -35.61 21.96 2.62
CA VAL A 117 -34.53 21.50 3.50
C VAL A 117 -33.22 21.48 2.71
N ASN A 118 -32.39 22.51 2.89
CA ASN A 118 -31.22 22.80 2.06
C ASN A 118 -29.87 22.76 2.79
N THR A 119 -29.82 22.19 3.99
CA THR A 119 -28.57 21.95 4.73
C THR A 119 -28.31 20.45 4.89
N CYS A 120 -27.04 20.05 4.88
CA CYS A 120 -26.64 18.66 5.12
C CYS A 120 -27.15 18.20 6.49
N SER A 121 -27.00 19.01 7.54
CA SER A 121 -27.40 18.64 8.90
C SER A 121 -28.90 18.42 9.03
N ALA A 122 -29.73 19.22 8.35
CA ALA A 122 -31.18 19.02 8.41
C ALA A 122 -31.61 17.80 7.59
N GLN A 123 -31.04 17.61 6.39
CA GLN A 123 -31.36 16.42 5.58
C GLN A 123 -30.85 15.12 6.21
N SER A 124 -29.70 15.10 6.87
CA SER A 124 -29.17 13.86 7.47
C SER A 124 -30.09 13.27 8.53
N VAL A 125 -30.84 14.10 9.25
CA VAL A 125 -31.84 13.68 10.25
C VAL A 125 -33.12 13.15 9.58
N MET A 126 -33.38 13.53 8.33
CA MET A 126 -34.53 13.07 7.55
C MET A 126 -34.16 11.83 6.74
N SER A 127 -34.43 10.64 7.28
CA SER A 127 -34.16 9.33 6.64
C SER A 127 -32.70 9.12 6.18
N GLY A 128 -31.74 9.82 6.77
CA GLY A 128 -30.33 9.73 6.37
C GLY A 128 -29.96 10.60 5.16
N GLY A 129 -30.87 11.42 4.64
CA GLY A 129 -30.64 12.32 3.50
C GLY A 129 -31.25 11.81 2.20
N GLN A 130 -31.10 12.60 1.14
CA GLN A 130 -31.82 12.39 -0.13
C GLN A 130 -31.30 11.24 -0.99
N ARG A 131 -30.08 10.74 -0.75
CA ARG A 131 -29.40 9.78 -1.63
C ARG A 131 -29.58 8.34 -1.17
N GLU A 132 -29.65 7.43 -2.14
CA GLU A 132 -29.56 5.98 -1.93
C GLU A 132 -28.28 5.61 -1.16
N CYS A 133 -27.16 6.28 -1.47
CA CYS A 133 -25.91 6.13 -0.74
C CYS A 133 -26.01 6.77 0.66
N LYS A 134 -26.23 5.92 1.67
CA LYS A 134 -26.44 6.35 3.07
C LYS A 134 -25.22 6.99 3.74
N VAL A 135 -24.01 6.69 3.26
CA VAL A 135 -22.75 7.18 3.84
C VAL A 135 -22.10 8.29 3.01
N GLY A 136 -22.62 8.59 1.82
CA GLY A 136 -22.04 9.53 0.86
C GLY A 136 -22.41 10.99 1.10
N CYS A 137 -21.81 11.88 0.31
CA CYS A 137 -22.03 13.32 0.40
C CYS A 137 -23.44 13.69 -0.04
N LEU A 138 -24.15 14.47 0.77
CA LEU A 138 -25.48 14.97 0.43
C LEU A 138 -25.45 16.07 -0.65
N GLY A 139 -24.31 16.73 -0.84
CA GLY A 139 -24.08 17.72 -1.90
C GLY A 139 -24.62 19.13 -1.63
N LEU A 140 -24.96 19.46 -0.38
CA LEU A 140 -25.57 20.75 -0.02
C LEU A 140 -24.58 21.83 0.42
N GLY A 141 -23.29 21.49 0.57
CA GLY A 141 -22.21 22.46 0.77
C GLY A 141 -22.12 23.11 2.16
N ASP A 142 -22.62 22.47 3.23
CA ASP A 142 -22.49 23.01 4.60
C ASP A 142 -21.02 23.25 4.98
N CYS A 143 -20.12 22.31 4.67
CA CYS A 143 -18.68 22.44 4.91
C CYS A 143 -18.02 23.58 4.13
N VAL A 144 -18.49 23.84 2.90
CA VAL A 144 -18.02 24.95 2.06
C VAL A 144 -18.46 26.27 2.68
N ARG A 145 -19.75 26.42 3.04
CA ARG A 145 -20.28 27.63 3.70
C ARG A 145 -19.60 27.93 5.04
N ALA A 146 -19.16 26.89 5.76
CA ALA A 146 -18.49 27.04 7.04
C ALA A 146 -16.99 27.37 6.90
N CYS A 147 -16.40 27.26 5.71
CA CYS A 147 -14.98 27.51 5.50
C CYS A 147 -14.68 29.02 5.47
N MET A 148 -13.99 29.53 6.50
CA MET A 148 -13.58 30.94 6.57
C MET A 148 -12.31 31.27 5.77
N PHE A 149 -11.67 30.27 5.17
CA PHE A 149 -10.37 30.39 4.49
C PHE A 149 -10.47 30.17 2.97
N ASP A 150 -11.69 30.05 2.43
CA ASP A 150 -11.95 29.76 1.01
C ASP A 150 -11.13 28.56 0.49
N ALA A 151 -10.96 27.55 1.35
CA ALA A 151 -10.19 26.34 1.08
C ALA A 151 -11.05 25.19 0.56
N LEU A 152 -12.37 25.38 0.46
CA LEU A 152 -13.35 24.37 0.06
C LEU A 152 -14.28 24.96 -0.98
N ASP A 153 -14.49 24.24 -2.08
CA ASP A 153 -15.45 24.58 -3.13
C ASP A 153 -16.31 23.36 -3.48
N MET A 154 -17.54 23.56 -3.97
CA MET A 154 -18.34 22.46 -4.48
C MET A 154 -17.84 22.05 -5.87
N GLY A 155 -17.35 20.82 -5.98
CA GLY A 155 -16.92 20.25 -7.25
C GLY A 155 -18.08 19.95 -8.20
N PRO A 156 -17.78 19.69 -9.48
CA PRO A 156 -18.79 19.46 -10.54
C PRO A 156 -19.67 18.24 -10.25
N ASP A 157 -19.11 17.21 -9.61
CA ASP A 157 -19.85 16.01 -9.22
C ASP A 157 -20.59 16.17 -7.87
N GLY A 158 -20.75 17.40 -7.35
CA GLY A 158 -21.61 17.67 -6.19
C GLY A 158 -21.06 17.22 -4.84
N TYR A 159 -19.74 17.20 -4.69
CA TYR A 159 -19.06 17.00 -3.41
C TYR A 159 -17.97 18.06 -3.20
N PRO A 160 -17.58 18.38 -1.95
CA PRO A 160 -16.59 19.41 -1.67
C PRO A 160 -15.17 19.02 -2.11
N VAL A 161 -14.45 19.91 -2.78
CA VAL A 161 -13.04 19.75 -3.16
C VAL A 161 -12.19 20.64 -2.27
N VAL A 162 -11.11 20.08 -1.71
CA VAL A 162 -10.22 20.81 -0.79
C VAL A 162 -9.02 21.39 -1.53
N ASN A 163 -8.82 22.70 -1.44
CA ASN A 163 -7.55 23.33 -1.78
C ASN A 163 -6.57 23.17 -0.60
N LYS A 164 -5.56 22.30 -0.78
CA LYS A 164 -4.59 21.96 0.27
C LYS A 164 -3.68 23.12 0.65
N GLU A 165 -3.44 24.06 -0.25
CA GLU A 165 -2.58 25.23 0.00
C GLU A 165 -3.28 26.23 0.92
N LYS A 166 -4.56 26.49 0.68
CA LYS A 166 -5.39 27.38 1.51
C LYS A 166 -5.86 26.76 2.83
N CYS A 167 -6.01 25.44 2.87
CA CYS A 167 -6.53 24.76 4.06
C CYS A 167 -5.59 24.90 5.25
N VAL A 168 -6.06 25.47 6.36
CA VAL A 168 -5.28 25.60 7.61
C VAL A 168 -5.54 24.50 8.63
N GLY A 169 -6.38 23.50 8.30
CA GLY A 169 -6.64 22.36 9.20
C GLY A 169 -7.45 22.70 10.47
N CYS A 170 -8.35 23.68 10.43
CA CYS A 170 -9.10 24.14 11.61
C CYS A 170 -10.23 23.21 12.10
N GLY A 171 -10.57 22.14 11.38
CA GLY A 171 -11.61 21.18 11.81
C GLY A 171 -13.07 21.60 11.59
N VAL A 172 -13.35 22.87 11.26
CA VAL A 172 -14.75 23.37 11.12
C VAL A 172 -15.56 22.56 10.09
N CYS A 173 -14.95 22.21 8.97
CA CYS A 173 -15.58 21.41 7.92
C CYS A 173 -15.93 19.99 8.36
N GLU A 174 -15.16 19.42 9.28
CA GLU A 174 -15.37 18.08 9.84
C GLU A 174 -16.51 18.13 10.86
N GLN A 175 -16.48 19.10 11.78
CA GLN A 175 -17.53 19.30 12.78
C GLN A 175 -18.93 19.53 12.19
N ILE A 176 -19.03 20.27 11.08
CA ILE A 176 -20.33 20.55 10.44
C ILE A 176 -20.80 19.42 9.53
N CYS A 177 -19.94 18.46 9.19
CA CYS A 177 -20.29 17.39 8.26
C CYS A 177 -21.07 16.28 8.99
N PRO A 178 -22.39 16.11 8.77
CA PRO A 178 -23.17 15.11 9.50
C PRO A 178 -22.96 13.67 9.00
N LYS A 179 -22.02 13.48 8.06
CA LYS A 179 -21.72 12.21 7.41
C LYS A 179 -20.27 11.78 7.61
N ASP A 180 -19.46 12.52 8.35
CA ASP A 180 -18.04 12.20 8.57
C ASP A 180 -17.27 11.97 7.26
N ILE A 181 -17.50 12.87 6.30
CA ILE A 181 -16.88 12.84 4.97
C ILE A 181 -15.65 13.72 4.93
N MET A 182 -15.76 14.89 5.54
CA MET A 182 -14.67 15.83 5.70
C MET A 182 -13.91 15.44 6.95
N ASN A 183 -12.64 15.08 6.79
CA ASN A 183 -11.79 14.68 7.91
C ASN A 183 -10.55 15.57 7.93
N VAL A 184 -10.16 16.06 9.12
CA VAL A 184 -8.92 16.82 9.27
C VAL A 184 -7.86 15.94 9.88
N GLN A 185 -6.83 15.63 9.10
CA GLN A 185 -5.85 14.61 9.45
C GLN A 185 -4.42 15.03 9.06
N THR A 186 -3.44 14.46 9.75
CA THR A 186 -2.02 14.55 9.37
C THR A 186 -1.69 13.59 8.23
N ALA A 187 -0.48 13.69 7.66
CA ALA A 187 -0.04 12.73 6.66
C ALA A 187 0.13 11.33 7.27
N SER A 188 0.67 11.24 8.49
CA SER A 188 0.79 9.98 9.24
C SER A 188 -0.56 9.29 9.46
N GLN A 189 -1.59 10.02 9.92
CA GLN A 189 -2.92 9.45 10.13
C GLN A 189 -3.52 8.86 8.84
N ARG A 190 -3.33 9.53 7.69
CA ARG A 190 -3.78 9.01 6.39
C ARG A 190 -3.07 7.71 5.99
N ILE A 191 -1.76 7.67 6.19
CA ILE A 191 -0.93 6.50 5.88
C ILE A 191 -1.34 5.30 6.74
N LEU A 192 -1.62 5.53 8.01
CA LEU A 192 -2.02 4.52 8.99
C LEU A 192 -3.47 4.04 8.80
N HIS A 193 -4.32 4.79 8.10
CA HIS A 193 -5.69 4.37 7.75
C HIS A 193 -5.68 3.19 6.78
N PHE A 194 -6.46 2.15 7.08
CA PHE A 194 -6.77 1.03 6.19
C PHE A 194 -8.25 1.09 5.80
N ASN A 195 -8.61 0.45 4.69
CA ASN A 195 -10.00 0.48 4.21
C ASN A 195 -10.95 -0.16 5.23
N GLN A 196 -12.01 0.55 5.59
CA GLN A 196 -13.01 0.09 6.54
C GLN A 196 -14.38 -0.17 5.87
N SER A 197 -15.22 -0.99 6.50
CA SER A 197 -16.56 -1.34 5.99
C SER A 197 -17.53 -0.15 5.89
N ASN A 198 -17.26 0.94 6.61
CA ASN A 198 -18.02 2.20 6.54
C ASN A 198 -17.39 3.25 5.59
N ASP A 199 -16.28 2.92 4.92
CA ASP A 199 -15.69 3.78 3.91
C ASP A 199 -16.48 3.74 2.59
N ARG A 200 -16.29 4.78 1.77
CA ARG A 200 -16.96 4.93 0.48
C ARG A 200 -16.14 4.33 -0.66
N LEU A 201 -15.99 3.01 -0.64
CA LEU A 201 -15.01 2.31 -1.48
C LEU A 201 -15.62 1.76 -2.78
N ALA A 202 -14.85 1.81 -3.86
CA ALA A 202 -15.13 1.04 -5.08
C ALA A 202 -14.67 -0.42 -4.92
N PRO A 203 -15.28 -1.40 -5.62
CA PRO A 203 -14.90 -2.81 -5.49
C PRO A 203 -13.43 -3.05 -5.85
N CYS A 204 -12.90 -2.40 -6.90
CA CYS A 204 -11.49 -2.53 -7.28
C CYS A 204 -10.50 -2.11 -6.18
N ARG A 205 -10.85 -1.09 -5.36
CA ARG A 205 -10.04 -0.64 -4.22
C ARG A 205 -10.10 -1.63 -3.05
N GLN A 206 -11.24 -2.29 -2.85
CA GLN A 206 -11.43 -3.31 -1.81
C GLN A 206 -10.67 -4.59 -2.16
N THR A 207 -10.66 -5.00 -3.43
CA THR A 207 -9.96 -6.22 -3.87
C THR A 207 -8.44 -6.04 -3.91
N CYS A 208 -7.93 -4.82 -4.04
CA CYS A 208 -6.50 -4.55 -4.05
C CYS A 208 -5.87 -4.82 -2.66
N PRO A 209 -4.94 -5.77 -2.51
CA PRO A 209 -4.33 -6.05 -1.19
C PRO A 209 -3.51 -4.89 -0.61
N ALA A 210 -3.08 -3.96 -1.47
CA ALA A 210 -2.42 -2.72 -1.09
C ALA A 210 -3.40 -1.56 -0.88
N GLU A 211 -4.70 -1.72 -1.16
CA GLU A 211 -5.77 -0.73 -0.95
C GLU A 211 -5.59 0.59 -1.71
N ILE A 212 -5.00 0.52 -2.91
CA ILE A 212 -4.76 1.70 -3.75
C ILE A 212 -6.09 2.37 -4.11
N ASP A 213 -6.13 3.70 -4.09
CA ASP A 213 -7.29 4.48 -4.51
C ASP A 213 -7.41 4.53 -6.05
N ILE A 214 -7.86 3.40 -6.60
CA ILE A 214 -7.91 3.14 -8.04
C ILE A 214 -8.79 4.13 -8.81
N PRO A 215 -10.05 4.38 -8.41
CA PRO A 215 -10.90 5.33 -9.14
C PRO A 215 -10.27 6.72 -9.20
N LYS A 216 -9.57 7.14 -8.14
CA LYS A 216 -8.94 8.46 -8.05
C LYS A 216 -7.77 8.60 -9.01
N TYR A 217 -6.78 7.69 -9.00
CA TYR A 217 -5.64 7.86 -9.90
C TYR A 217 -6.03 7.68 -11.37
N ILE A 218 -7.04 6.85 -11.69
CA ILE A 218 -7.56 6.75 -13.06
C ILE A 218 -8.22 8.05 -13.51
N THR A 219 -8.93 8.72 -12.60
CA THR A 219 -9.51 10.05 -12.88
C THR A 219 -8.42 11.08 -13.11
N GLN A 220 -7.35 11.05 -12.32
CA GLN A 220 -6.20 11.93 -12.50
C GLN A 220 -5.50 11.68 -13.85
N ILE A 221 -5.35 10.42 -14.29
CA ILE A 221 -4.85 10.11 -15.64
C ILE A 221 -5.78 10.69 -16.72
N ARG A 222 -7.09 10.53 -16.56
CA ARG A 222 -8.09 11.09 -17.48
C ARG A 222 -7.97 12.62 -17.60
N GLU A 223 -7.71 13.29 -16.48
CA GLU A 223 -7.58 14.76 -16.39
C GLU A 223 -6.19 15.28 -16.80
N GLY A 224 -5.23 14.39 -17.08
CA GLY A 224 -3.84 14.76 -17.37
C GLY A 224 -2.97 15.06 -16.14
N ASP A 225 -3.49 14.84 -14.92
CA ASP A 225 -2.76 14.99 -13.65
C ASP A 225 -1.92 13.74 -13.33
N TYR A 226 -0.87 13.49 -14.12
CA TYR A 226 -0.04 12.29 -13.94
C TYR A 226 0.77 12.31 -12.65
N GLU A 227 1.23 13.48 -12.20
CA GLU A 227 1.92 13.61 -10.91
C GLU A 227 0.99 13.25 -9.74
N GLY A 228 -0.25 13.74 -9.78
CA GLY A 228 -1.25 13.39 -8.79
C GLY A 228 -1.60 11.91 -8.83
N ALA A 229 -1.70 11.29 -10.02
CA ALA A 229 -1.94 9.85 -10.15
C ALA A 229 -0.82 9.04 -9.50
N VAL A 230 0.44 9.37 -9.77
CA VAL A 230 1.62 8.75 -9.15
C VAL A 230 1.57 8.89 -7.63
N ASN A 231 1.30 10.09 -7.10
CA ASN A 231 1.22 10.31 -5.66
C ASN A 231 0.06 9.55 -5.00
N THR A 232 -1.09 9.45 -5.66
CA THR A 232 -2.25 8.67 -5.19
C THR A 232 -1.92 7.17 -5.09
N ILE A 233 -1.19 6.63 -6.07
CA ILE A 233 -0.75 5.22 -6.02
C ILE A 233 0.30 5.04 -4.90
N ARG A 234 1.31 5.93 -4.85
CA ARG A 234 2.42 5.87 -3.88
C ARG A 234 1.96 5.99 -2.43
N GLU A 235 0.85 6.67 -2.19
CA GLU A 235 0.26 6.75 -0.85
C GLU A 235 0.08 5.37 -0.20
N ARG A 236 -0.18 4.34 -1.02
CA ARG A 236 -0.46 2.97 -0.58
C ARG A 236 0.50 1.90 -1.13
N ASN A 237 1.25 2.20 -2.18
CA ASN A 237 2.17 1.24 -2.80
C ASN A 237 3.49 1.92 -3.20
N PRO A 238 4.62 1.67 -2.51
CA PRO A 238 5.91 2.22 -2.91
C PRO A 238 6.52 1.53 -4.14
N PHE A 239 5.97 0.40 -4.57
CA PHE A 239 6.40 -0.36 -5.74
C PHE A 239 5.45 -0.15 -6.92
N LEU A 240 5.30 1.09 -7.39
CA LEU A 240 4.40 1.42 -8.50
C LEU A 240 4.87 0.78 -9.80
N LEU A 241 6.15 0.91 -10.13
CA LEU A 241 6.78 0.41 -11.35
C LEU A 241 6.82 -1.11 -11.38
N ALA A 242 7.29 -1.75 -10.29
CA ALA A 242 7.38 -3.21 -10.23
C ALA A 242 5.98 -3.84 -10.17
N CYS A 243 5.07 -3.34 -9.33
CA CYS A 243 3.71 -3.87 -9.25
C CYS A 243 2.95 -3.69 -10.58
N ALA A 244 3.20 -2.60 -11.32
CA ALA A 244 2.59 -2.41 -12.63
C ALA A 244 3.01 -3.46 -13.68
N ARG A 245 4.15 -4.11 -13.50
CA ARG A 245 4.69 -5.13 -14.41
C ARG A 245 4.32 -6.56 -14.00
N VAL A 246 4.28 -6.84 -12.70
CA VAL A 246 4.24 -8.23 -12.21
C VAL A 246 2.95 -8.62 -11.51
N CYS A 247 2.08 -7.65 -11.20
CA CYS A 247 0.83 -7.90 -10.50
C CYS A 247 -0.20 -8.59 -11.42
N PRO A 248 -0.86 -9.67 -10.97
CA PRO A 248 -1.97 -10.29 -11.71
C PRO A 248 -3.29 -9.52 -11.54
N HIS A 249 -3.22 -8.24 -11.15
CA HIS A 249 -4.33 -7.31 -11.13
C HIS A 249 -5.67 -7.82 -10.54
N PRO A 250 -5.70 -8.35 -9.31
CA PRO A 250 -6.95 -8.84 -8.68
C PRO A 250 -8.01 -7.72 -8.52
N CYS A 251 -7.58 -6.46 -8.58
CA CYS A 251 -8.48 -5.31 -8.62
C CYS A 251 -9.38 -5.25 -9.87
N GLU A 252 -9.06 -6.00 -10.92
CA GLU A 252 -9.85 -6.08 -12.16
C GLU A 252 -10.97 -7.13 -12.06
N ASP A 253 -10.82 -8.16 -11.21
CA ASP A 253 -11.75 -9.29 -11.06
C ASP A 253 -13.18 -8.87 -10.70
N ASN A 254 -13.31 -7.84 -9.85
CA ASN A 254 -14.60 -7.29 -9.40
C ASN A 254 -14.86 -5.89 -9.96
N CYS A 255 -14.23 -5.54 -11.09
CA CYS A 255 -14.49 -4.27 -11.75
C CYS A 255 -15.95 -4.22 -12.23
N ARG A 256 -16.73 -3.21 -11.83
CA ARG A 256 -18.13 -3.05 -12.30
C ARG A 256 -18.25 -2.98 -13.82
N ARG A 257 -17.24 -2.44 -14.49
CA ARG A 257 -17.20 -2.40 -15.96
C ARG A 257 -17.20 -3.82 -16.55
N GLY A 258 -16.51 -4.74 -15.88
CA GLY A 258 -16.42 -6.16 -16.24
C GLY A 258 -17.75 -6.93 -16.19
N ILE A 259 -18.81 -6.34 -15.63
CA ILE A 259 -20.16 -6.92 -15.66
C ILE A 259 -20.78 -6.75 -17.05
N GLU A 260 -20.50 -5.64 -17.73
CA GLU A 260 -21.14 -5.27 -18.98
C GLU A 260 -20.27 -5.58 -20.22
N ASP A 261 -18.95 -5.43 -20.11
CA ASP A 261 -17.95 -5.83 -21.10
C ASP A 261 -16.60 -6.19 -20.42
N ASP A 262 -15.45 -5.82 -20.98
CA ASP A 262 -14.14 -6.10 -20.36
C ASP A 262 -13.87 -5.19 -19.15
N PRO A 263 -13.19 -5.68 -18.09
CA PRO A 263 -12.75 -4.81 -17.01
C PRO A 263 -11.83 -3.69 -17.53
N VAL A 264 -11.77 -2.59 -16.77
CA VAL A 264 -10.78 -1.53 -17.04
C VAL A 264 -9.37 -2.12 -16.85
N SER A 265 -8.45 -1.82 -17.75
CA SER A 265 -7.02 -2.17 -17.65
C SER A 265 -6.32 -1.31 -16.58
N ILE A 266 -6.74 -1.50 -15.34
CA ILE A 266 -6.26 -0.80 -14.14
C ILE A 266 -4.73 -0.92 -14.05
N ASN A 267 -4.18 -2.10 -14.31
CA ASN A 267 -2.75 -2.31 -14.19
C ASN A 267 -1.94 -1.56 -15.26
N GLN A 268 -2.43 -1.50 -16.50
CA GLN A 268 -1.76 -0.76 -17.57
C GLN A 268 -1.83 0.75 -17.35
N LEU A 269 -2.93 1.26 -16.81
CA LEU A 269 -3.03 2.66 -16.40
C LEU A 269 -2.05 3.00 -15.26
N LYS A 270 -1.89 2.09 -14.30
CA LYS A 270 -0.86 2.22 -13.26
C LYS A 270 0.54 2.25 -13.87
N ARG A 271 0.82 1.37 -14.84
CA ARG A 271 2.10 1.35 -15.56
C ARG A 271 2.38 2.67 -16.26
N PHE A 272 1.40 3.19 -17.00
CA PHE A 272 1.50 4.47 -17.68
C PHE A 272 1.87 5.60 -16.72
N ALA A 273 1.16 5.73 -15.60
CA ALA A 273 1.46 6.76 -14.59
C ALA A 273 2.85 6.55 -13.93
N ALA A 274 3.20 5.31 -13.59
CA ALA A 274 4.49 5.01 -12.96
C ALA A 274 5.67 5.29 -13.90
N ASP A 275 5.58 4.85 -15.15
CA ASP A 275 6.62 5.05 -16.16
C ASP A 275 6.78 6.54 -16.53
N PHE A 276 5.71 7.35 -16.45
CA PHE A 276 5.79 8.82 -16.62
C PHE A 276 6.81 9.46 -15.67
N GLU A 277 6.77 9.13 -14.36
CA GLU A 277 7.72 9.69 -13.40
C GLU A 277 9.15 9.24 -13.69
N MET A 278 9.33 7.94 -13.96
CA MET A 278 10.65 7.37 -14.24
C MET A 278 11.27 8.01 -15.50
N ASN A 279 10.49 8.15 -16.57
CA ASN A 279 10.95 8.68 -17.86
C ASN A 279 11.28 10.17 -17.80
N ARG A 280 10.64 10.93 -16.91
CA ARG A 280 11.02 12.33 -16.64
C ARG A 280 12.35 12.44 -15.88
N GLY A 281 12.79 11.37 -15.22
CA GLY A 281 14.04 11.36 -14.44
C GLY A 281 13.99 12.19 -13.16
N GLN A 282 12.81 12.64 -12.73
CA GLN A 282 12.64 13.47 -11.54
C GLN A 282 11.62 12.83 -10.58
N ARG A 283 12.11 12.42 -9.41
CA ARG A 283 11.29 11.89 -8.31
C ARG A 283 10.36 12.97 -7.78
N LEU A 284 9.09 12.63 -7.57
CA LEU A 284 8.16 13.47 -6.83
C LEU A 284 8.47 13.41 -5.33
N PRO A 285 8.34 14.53 -4.60
CA PRO A 285 8.62 14.55 -3.17
C PRO A 285 7.63 13.67 -2.41
N VAL A 286 8.16 12.88 -1.48
CA VAL A 286 7.36 12.05 -0.56
C VAL A 286 7.31 12.75 0.79
N PRO A 287 6.12 13.09 1.31
CA PRO A 287 6.01 13.67 2.65
C PRO A 287 6.50 12.69 3.72
N VAL A 288 7.36 13.20 4.60
CA VAL A 288 7.93 12.50 5.76
C VAL A 288 7.58 13.29 7.01
N ALA A 289 7.08 12.59 8.02
CA ALA A 289 6.80 13.13 9.34
C ALA A 289 8.10 13.48 10.07
N PRO A 290 8.04 14.37 11.08
CA PRO A 290 9.19 14.72 11.90
C PRO A 290 9.84 13.50 12.55
N PRO A 291 11.16 13.52 12.80
CA PRO A 291 11.85 12.42 13.46
C PRO A 291 11.21 12.07 14.82
N THR A 292 11.07 10.77 15.10
CA THR A 292 10.52 10.28 16.37
C THR A 292 11.59 9.73 17.32
N ASP A 293 12.86 9.74 16.90
CA ASP A 293 14.02 9.09 17.57
C ASP A 293 13.90 7.57 17.77
N LYS A 294 12.88 6.93 17.19
CA LYS A 294 12.69 5.48 17.25
C LYS A 294 13.44 4.79 16.12
N ARG A 295 14.04 3.64 16.42
CA ARG A 295 14.89 2.89 15.50
C ARG A 295 14.30 1.51 15.24
N VAL A 296 14.11 1.17 13.97
CA VAL A 296 13.54 -0.12 13.56
C VAL A 296 14.52 -0.88 12.66
N ALA A 297 14.75 -2.16 12.98
CA ALA A 297 15.50 -3.07 12.13
C ALA A 297 14.54 -3.83 11.19
N VAL A 298 14.83 -3.83 9.89
CA VAL A 298 14.07 -4.56 8.88
C VAL A 298 14.96 -5.67 8.33
N VAL A 299 14.64 -6.92 8.60
CA VAL A 299 15.39 -8.09 8.12
C VAL A 299 14.73 -8.60 6.84
N GLY A 300 15.45 -8.52 5.72
CA GLY A 300 14.97 -8.84 4.39
C GLY A 300 14.59 -7.58 3.59
N GLY A 301 15.32 -7.31 2.52
CA GLY A 301 15.12 -6.22 1.57
C GLY A 301 14.21 -6.58 0.40
N GLY A 302 13.25 -7.49 0.60
CA GLY A 302 12.21 -7.83 -0.38
C GLY A 302 11.02 -6.85 -0.36
N PRO A 303 9.94 -7.13 -1.13
CA PRO A 303 8.77 -6.24 -1.23
C PRO A 303 8.15 -5.88 0.12
N ALA A 304 7.99 -6.86 1.03
CA ALA A 304 7.42 -6.62 2.36
C ALA A 304 8.33 -5.72 3.21
N GLY A 305 9.63 -6.00 3.26
CA GLY A 305 10.60 -5.26 4.07
C GLY A 305 10.83 -3.84 3.57
N LEU A 306 11.03 -3.66 2.27
CA LEU A 306 11.15 -2.33 1.66
C LEU A 306 9.86 -1.51 1.80
N THR A 307 8.69 -2.15 1.73
CA THR A 307 7.42 -1.47 2.00
C THR A 307 7.33 -1.04 3.46
N CYS A 308 7.65 -1.94 4.39
CA CYS A 308 7.66 -1.64 5.82
C CYS A 308 8.61 -0.45 6.11
N ALA A 309 9.83 -0.50 5.58
CA ALA A 309 10.82 0.56 5.70
C ALA A 309 10.34 1.90 5.13
N PHE A 310 9.75 1.88 3.93
CA PHE A 310 9.19 3.08 3.30
C PHE A 310 8.15 3.77 4.20
N PHE A 311 7.22 3.00 4.77
CA PHE A 311 6.17 3.57 5.62
C PHE A 311 6.69 4.01 6.99
N LEU A 312 7.59 3.26 7.62
CA LEU A 312 8.21 3.65 8.89
C LEU A 312 9.07 4.91 8.74
N ALA A 313 9.85 5.03 7.66
CA ALA A 313 10.62 6.24 7.36
C ALA A 313 9.70 7.44 7.17
N ARG A 314 8.57 7.29 6.46
CA ARG A 314 7.56 8.35 6.31
C ARG A 314 6.89 8.75 7.62
N LEU A 315 6.85 7.87 8.60
CA LEU A 315 6.35 8.15 9.95
C LEU A 315 7.41 8.77 10.87
N GLY A 316 8.62 9.06 10.35
CA GLY A 316 9.70 9.71 11.09
C GLY A 316 10.63 8.77 11.85
N HIS A 317 10.50 7.46 11.64
CA HIS A 317 11.39 6.48 12.29
C HIS A 317 12.69 6.31 11.52
N SER A 318 13.79 6.08 12.23
CA SER A 318 15.06 5.68 11.66
C SER A 318 15.03 4.19 11.33
N VAL A 319 15.28 3.81 10.08
CA VAL A 319 15.16 2.42 9.62
C VAL A 319 16.48 1.92 9.02
N THR A 320 16.90 0.72 9.44
CA THR A 320 18.02 0.00 8.83
C THR A 320 17.55 -1.34 8.29
N ILE A 321 17.74 -1.58 7.00
CA ILE A 321 17.49 -2.85 6.33
C ILE A 321 18.74 -3.72 6.40
N PHE A 322 18.57 -4.99 6.77
CA PHE A 322 19.59 -6.03 6.70
C PHE A 322 19.17 -7.06 5.64
N GLU A 323 20.00 -7.25 4.62
CA GLU A 323 19.70 -8.10 3.46
C GLU A 323 20.79 -9.17 3.29
N ALA A 324 20.38 -10.41 3.09
CA ALA A 324 21.29 -11.54 2.91
C ALA A 324 21.96 -11.53 1.53
N MET A 325 21.26 -11.03 0.52
CA MET A 325 21.73 -10.97 -0.85
C MET A 325 22.58 -9.71 -1.13
N PRO A 326 23.40 -9.69 -2.21
CA PRO A 326 24.23 -8.54 -2.55
C PRO A 326 23.45 -7.26 -2.92
N LYS A 327 22.18 -7.40 -3.30
CA LYS A 327 21.31 -6.26 -3.68
C LYS A 327 19.90 -6.45 -3.13
N LEU A 328 19.27 -5.34 -2.78
CA LEU A 328 17.87 -5.28 -2.34
C LEU A 328 16.91 -5.65 -3.47
N GLY A 329 15.71 -6.10 -3.12
CA GLY A 329 14.60 -6.39 -4.04
C GLY A 329 13.99 -7.78 -3.85
N GLY A 330 14.68 -8.69 -3.14
CA GLY A 330 14.20 -10.06 -2.90
C GLY A 330 13.75 -10.76 -4.19
N MET A 331 12.59 -11.41 -4.16
CA MET A 331 12.03 -12.12 -5.34
C MET A 331 11.80 -11.22 -6.57
N LEU A 332 11.59 -9.91 -6.42
CA LEU A 332 11.51 -9.00 -7.58
C LEU A 332 12.84 -8.95 -8.35
N ARG A 333 13.97 -9.08 -7.64
CA ARG A 333 15.29 -9.11 -8.26
C ARG A 333 15.69 -10.51 -8.69
N TYR A 334 15.55 -11.48 -7.79
CA TYR A 334 16.17 -12.79 -7.95
C TYR A 334 15.22 -13.87 -8.47
N GLY A 335 13.91 -13.66 -8.40
CA GLY A 335 12.92 -14.58 -8.96
C GLY A 335 12.37 -14.12 -10.31
N ILE A 336 12.03 -12.84 -10.42
CA ILE A 336 11.36 -12.32 -11.62
C ILE A 336 12.39 -12.05 -12.74
N PRO A 337 12.19 -12.55 -13.96
CA PRO A 337 13.14 -12.38 -15.07
C PRO A 337 13.29 -10.94 -15.57
N GLU A 338 14.41 -10.64 -16.24
CA GLU A 338 14.72 -9.32 -16.81
C GLU A 338 13.69 -8.86 -17.85
N TYR A 339 13.15 -9.79 -18.64
CA TYR A 339 12.16 -9.50 -19.68
C TYR A 339 10.76 -9.15 -19.12
N ARG A 340 10.50 -9.42 -17.83
CA ARG A 340 9.25 -9.05 -17.13
C ARG A 340 9.45 -7.83 -16.24
N LEU A 341 10.54 -7.81 -15.47
CA LEU A 341 10.89 -6.72 -14.57
C LEU A 341 12.38 -6.35 -14.74
N PRO A 342 12.68 -5.33 -15.57
CA PRO A 342 14.05 -4.90 -15.79
C PRO A 342 14.72 -4.42 -14.50
N LYS A 343 15.95 -4.86 -14.22
CA LYS A 343 16.62 -4.50 -12.95
C LYS A 343 16.86 -3.02 -12.80
N LYS A 344 17.06 -2.28 -13.91
CA LYS A 344 17.19 -0.81 -13.89
C LYS A 344 15.92 -0.11 -13.35
N VAL A 345 14.75 -0.66 -13.62
CA VAL A 345 13.45 -0.13 -13.15
C VAL A 345 13.33 -0.38 -11.66
N LEU A 346 13.65 -1.59 -11.22
CA LEU A 346 13.66 -1.94 -9.81
C LEU A 346 14.70 -1.13 -9.01
N ASP A 347 15.89 -0.91 -9.57
CA ASP A 347 16.95 -0.10 -8.96
C ASP A 347 16.50 1.36 -8.77
N TRP A 348 15.82 1.96 -9.77
CA TRP A 348 15.20 3.27 -9.60
C TRP A 348 14.28 3.25 -8.39
N GLU A 349 13.33 2.31 -8.36
CA GLU A 349 12.24 2.21 -7.37
C GLU A 349 12.77 2.06 -5.95
N ILE A 350 13.73 1.16 -5.75
CA ILE A 350 14.39 0.95 -4.47
C ILE A 350 15.15 2.20 -4.05
N GLN A 351 15.86 2.87 -4.97
CA GLN A 351 16.58 4.09 -4.63
C GLN A 351 15.63 5.18 -4.12
N GLY A 352 14.41 5.29 -4.68
CA GLY A 352 13.40 6.23 -4.17
C GLY A 352 12.97 5.94 -2.72
N ILE A 353 13.05 4.70 -2.25
CA ILE A 353 12.80 4.32 -0.85
C ILE A 353 14.02 4.68 0.02
N LEU A 354 15.23 4.40 -0.46
CA LEU A 354 16.47 4.72 0.26
C LEU A 354 16.68 6.23 0.42
N ASP A 355 16.27 7.02 -0.57
CA ASP A 355 16.33 8.49 -0.57
C ASP A 355 15.52 9.13 0.59
N LEU A 356 14.66 8.36 1.28
CA LEU A 356 13.97 8.79 2.50
C LEU A 356 14.83 8.69 3.77
N GLY A 357 16.12 8.35 3.65
CA GLY A 357 17.03 8.15 4.77
C GLY A 357 17.02 6.72 5.33
N VAL A 358 16.50 5.75 4.57
CA VAL A 358 16.56 4.33 4.94
C VAL A 358 17.97 3.81 4.67
N GLU A 359 18.61 3.26 5.71
CA GLU A 359 19.92 2.61 5.58
C GLU A 359 19.76 1.16 5.12
N ALA A 360 20.74 0.64 4.37
CA ALA A 360 20.76 -0.75 3.95
C ALA A 360 22.14 -1.38 4.15
N LYS A 361 22.18 -2.58 4.72
CA LYS A 361 23.35 -3.42 4.90
C LYS A 361 23.10 -4.75 4.19
N THR A 362 23.77 -4.94 3.05
CA THR A 362 23.69 -6.17 2.24
C THR A 362 24.70 -7.22 2.70
N ASP A 363 24.60 -8.42 2.15
CA ASP A 363 25.50 -9.54 2.44
C ASP A 363 25.52 -9.93 3.94
N MET A 364 24.39 -9.72 4.62
CA MET A 364 24.20 -10.04 6.04
C MET A 364 22.99 -10.98 6.21
N LYS A 365 23.27 -12.26 6.48
CA LYS A 365 22.24 -13.30 6.72
C LYS A 365 21.90 -13.38 8.21
N PHE A 366 20.63 -13.13 8.53
CA PHE A 366 20.10 -13.29 9.88
C PHE A 366 20.20 -14.74 10.37
N GLY A 367 20.60 -14.94 11.62
CA GLY A 367 20.87 -16.25 12.22
C GLY A 367 22.25 -16.82 11.91
N ARG A 368 23.02 -16.21 10.98
CA ARG A 368 24.42 -16.57 10.69
C ARG A 368 25.37 -15.44 11.04
N ASP A 369 25.14 -14.26 10.48
CA ASP A 369 26.05 -13.12 10.56
C ASP A 369 25.65 -12.15 11.69
N PHE A 370 24.36 -12.12 12.05
CA PHE A 370 23.81 -11.32 13.13
C PHE A 370 22.50 -11.94 13.64
N ASP A 371 22.04 -11.49 14.82
CA ASP A 371 20.89 -12.05 15.53
C ASP A 371 20.11 -11.04 16.37
N MET A 372 19.06 -11.48 17.06
CA MET A 372 18.26 -10.62 17.94
C MET A 372 19.09 -9.95 19.04
N SER A 373 20.05 -10.66 19.64
CA SER A 373 20.94 -10.11 20.67
C SER A 373 21.77 -8.94 20.12
N SER A 374 22.30 -9.08 18.90
CA SER A 374 23.07 -8.03 18.22
C SER A 374 22.21 -6.83 17.79
N LEU A 375 20.92 -7.06 17.49
CA LEU A 375 19.97 -5.98 17.20
C LEU A 375 19.58 -5.25 18.49
N ALA A 376 19.35 -5.97 19.58
CA ALA A 376 19.11 -5.38 20.89
C ALA A 376 20.31 -4.55 21.38
N ALA A 377 21.54 -5.05 21.19
CA ALA A 377 22.77 -4.33 21.50
C ALA A 377 22.94 -3.05 20.67
N GLN A 378 22.42 -3.04 19.44
CA GLN A 378 22.35 -1.85 18.59
C GLN A 378 21.21 -0.89 18.94
N GLN A 379 20.41 -1.19 19.98
CA GLN A 379 19.32 -0.36 20.49
C GLN A 379 18.23 -0.10 19.44
N PHE A 380 17.80 -1.15 18.73
CA PHE A 380 16.57 -1.11 17.95
C PHE A 380 15.35 -1.31 18.85
N ASP A 381 14.32 -0.49 18.68
CA ASP A 381 13.07 -0.53 19.45
C ASP A 381 12.14 -1.66 18.97
N ALA A 382 12.21 -1.99 17.67
CA ALA A 382 11.43 -3.05 17.05
C ALA A 382 12.19 -3.71 15.89
N VAL A 383 11.78 -4.95 15.57
CA VAL A 383 12.32 -5.74 14.47
C VAL A 383 11.19 -6.24 13.58
N PHE A 384 11.38 -6.10 12.27
CA PHE A 384 10.50 -6.66 11.25
C PHE A 384 11.22 -7.79 10.50
N LEU A 385 10.58 -8.95 10.36
CA LEU A 385 11.06 -10.09 9.59
C LEU A 385 10.28 -10.21 8.27
N GLY A 386 10.94 -9.84 7.17
CA GLY A 386 10.48 -9.95 5.80
C GLY A 386 11.37 -10.86 4.95
N ILE A 387 11.83 -11.97 5.54
CA ILE A 387 12.85 -12.87 4.94
C ILE A 387 12.37 -13.64 3.71
N GLY A 388 11.07 -13.70 3.44
CA GLY A 388 10.50 -14.39 2.28
C GLY A 388 10.56 -15.93 2.38
N ALA A 389 10.27 -16.60 1.26
CA ALA A 389 10.28 -18.05 1.12
C ALA A 389 11.31 -18.50 0.08
N TRP A 390 12.58 -18.59 0.49
CA TRP A 390 13.71 -18.90 -0.40
C TRP A 390 14.02 -20.38 -0.56
N GLN A 391 13.49 -21.24 0.31
CA GLN A 391 13.78 -22.67 0.26
C GLN A 391 12.87 -23.34 -0.76
N ASP A 392 13.45 -23.95 -1.78
CA ASP A 392 12.70 -24.76 -2.74
C ASP A 392 12.12 -26.02 -2.08
N SER A 393 10.91 -26.40 -2.49
CA SER A 393 10.34 -27.68 -2.12
C SER A 393 11.00 -28.82 -2.91
N SER A 394 11.60 -29.79 -2.19
CA SER A 394 12.12 -31.02 -2.80
C SER A 394 10.98 -31.89 -3.35
N LEU A 395 11.23 -32.49 -4.50
CA LEU A 395 10.32 -33.43 -5.14
C LEU A 395 10.29 -34.79 -4.40
N ARG A 396 11.34 -35.09 -3.62
CA ARG A 396 11.59 -36.33 -2.88
C ARG A 396 11.60 -37.58 -3.77
N ALA A 397 12.11 -37.43 -4.99
CA ALA A 397 12.29 -38.46 -5.98
C ALA A 397 13.77 -38.83 -6.16
N GLU A 398 14.00 -40.04 -6.66
CA GLU A 398 15.34 -40.48 -7.04
C GLU A 398 15.90 -39.61 -8.19
N GLY A 399 17.18 -39.27 -8.12
CA GLY A 399 17.88 -38.52 -9.17
C GLY A 399 17.81 -36.99 -9.07
N GLU A 400 17.25 -36.43 -7.98
CA GLU A 400 17.23 -34.97 -7.74
C GLU A 400 18.61 -34.33 -7.65
N ASP A 401 19.65 -35.09 -7.28
CA ASP A 401 21.02 -34.61 -7.14
C ASP A 401 21.87 -34.79 -8.40
N LEU A 402 21.28 -35.23 -9.53
CA LEU A 402 21.99 -35.44 -10.79
C LEU A 402 22.45 -34.12 -11.42
N ASN A 403 23.54 -34.17 -12.19
CA ASN A 403 23.99 -33.01 -12.97
C ASN A 403 22.94 -32.68 -14.04
N GLY A 404 22.45 -31.44 -14.05
CA GLY A 404 21.33 -31.01 -14.90
C GLY A 404 19.97 -31.01 -14.19
N ALA A 405 19.90 -31.49 -12.93
CA ALA A 405 18.75 -31.27 -12.07
C ALA A 405 18.93 -29.97 -11.26
N TYR A 406 17.93 -29.11 -11.31
CA TYR A 406 17.90 -27.83 -10.60
C TYR A 406 16.55 -27.65 -9.90
N THR A 407 16.49 -26.69 -8.98
CA THR A 407 15.23 -26.20 -8.41
C THR A 407 14.93 -24.80 -8.93
N GLY A 408 13.65 -24.42 -8.91
CA GLY A 408 13.17 -23.20 -9.55
C GLY A 408 13.80 -21.92 -9.00
N ILE A 409 13.83 -21.75 -7.67
CA ILE A 409 14.43 -20.56 -7.05
C ILE A 409 15.95 -20.57 -7.20
N ASP A 410 16.61 -21.71 -6.99
CA ASP A 410 18.06 -21.83 -7.24
C ASP A 410 18.42 -21.38 -8.67
N PHE A 411 17.75 -21.94 -9.68
CA PHE A 411 17.99 -21.63 -11.08
C PHE A 411 17.79 -20.13 -11.37
N LEU A 412 16.63 -19.57 -11.00
CA LEU A 412 16.30 -18.16 -11.29
C LEU A 412 17.23 -17.19 -10.54
N SER A 413 17.54 -17.47 -9.26
CA SER A 413 18.36 -16.58 -8.44
C SER A 413 19.81 -16.51 -8.91
N ARG A 414 20.39 -17.65 -9.30
CA ARG A 414 21.73 -17.74 -9.89
C ARG A 414 21.78 -17.11 -11.28
N LEU A 415 20.75 -17.32 -12.10
CA LEU A 415 20.63 -16.67 -13.41
C LEU A 415 20.56 -15.15 -13.26
N ALA A 416 19.75 -14.65 -12.32
CA ALA A 416 19.68 -13.22 -11.98
C ALA A 416 21.01 -12.69 -11.38
N GLY A 417 21.79 -13.55 -10.75
CA GLY A 417 23.16 -13.28 -10.29
C GLY A 417 24.20 -13.22 -11.42
N GLY A 418 23.82 -13.52 -12.66
CA GLY A 418 24.71 -13.51 -13.82
C GLY A 418 25.47 -14.82 -14.04
N GLU A 419 25.09 -15.89 -13.35
CA GLU A 419 25.70 -17.21 -13.55
C GLU A 419 25.33 -17.79 -14.92
N LYS A 420 26.28 -18.48 -15.55
CA LYS A 420 26.09 -19.20 -16.80
C LYS A 420 25.84 -20.67 -16.51
N PHE A 421 24.73 -21.18 -17.01
CA PHE A 421 24.38 -22.60 -16.91
C PHE A 421 24.82 -23.37 -18.15
N PRO A 422 25.18 -24.66 -18.03
CA PRO A 422 25.23 -25.55 -19.18
C PRO A 422 23.81 -25.76 -19.69
N VAL A 423 23.51 -25.20 -20.86
CA VAL A 423 22.19 -25.27 -21.47
C VAL A 423 22.14 -26.47 -22.42
N GLY A 424 21.27 -27.44 -22.11
CA GLY A 424 21.01 -28.59 -22.98
C GLY A 424 20.12 -28.25 -24.16
N LYS A 425 19.84 -29.24 -25.02
CA LYS A 425 18.89 -29.07 -26.13
C LYS A 425 17.44 -29.20 -25.68
N SER A 426 17.23 -29.88 -24.55
CA SER A 426 15.92 -30.19 -24.00
C SER A 426 15.87 -29.96 -22.50
N ALA A 427 14.75 -29.41 -22.01
CA ALA A 427 14.54 -29.14 -20.60
C ALA A 427 13.09 -29.45 -20.18
N VAL A 428 12.93 -30.03 -18.99
CA VAL A 428 11.62 -30.31 -18.39
C VAL A 428 11.47 -29.53 -17.09
N ILE A 429 10.40 -28.76 -16.97
CA ILE A 429 10.06 -28.00 -15.77
C ILE A 429 8.87 -28.67 -15.10
N ILE A 430 9.02 -29.02 -13.83
CA ILE A 430 7.98 -29.68 -13.03
C ILE A 430 7.27 -28.61 -12.21
N GLY A 431 6.02 -28.31 -12.53
CA GLY A 431 5.23 -27.30 -11.83
C GLY A 431 4.18 -26.64 -12.71
N GLY A 432 3.38 -25.74 -12.13
CA GLY A 432 2.36 -24.99 -12.87
C GLY A 432 2.16 -23.55 -12.39
N GLY A 433 3.01 -23.06 -11.49
CA GLY A 433 2.98 -21.69 -10.98
C GLY A 433 3.88 -20.75 -11.76
N ASN A 434 3.86 -19.46 -11.40
CA ASN A 434 4.66 -18.43 -12.07
C ASN A 434 6.16 -18.76 -12.10
N THR A 435 6.73 -19.37 -11.04
CA THR A 435 8.11 -19.85 -11.03
C THR A 435 8.40 -20.82 -12.18
N ALA A 436 7.48 -21.76 -12.45
CA ALA A 436 7.65 -22.72 -13.54
C ALA A 436 7.61 -22.04 -14.91
N ILE A 437 6.69 -21.09 -15.11
CA ILE A 437 6.61 -20.31 -16.34
C ILE A 437 7.87 -19.45 -16.53
N ASP A 438 8.33 -18.79 -15.48
CA ASP A 438 9.53 -17.95 -15.51
C ASP A 438 10.77 -18.79 -15.86
N CYS A 439 10.97 -19.97 -15.24
CA CYS A 439 12.06 -20.89 -15.61
C CYS A 439 12.01 -21.27 -17.09
N THR A 440 10.82 -21.67 -17.55
CA THR A 440 10.56 -22.15 -18.92
C THR A 440 10.88 -21.07 -19.96
N ARG A 441 10.35 -19.86 -19.79
CA ARG A 441 10.54 -18.75 -20.73
C ARG A 441 11.97 -18.20 -20.72
N ASN A 442 12.71 -18.32 -19.60
CA ASN A 442 14.16 -18.05 -19.60
C ASN A 442 14.93 -19.09 -20.42
N LEU A 443 14.61 -20.37 -20.29
CA LEU A 443 15.30 -21.44 -21.03
C LEU A 443 15.16 -21.28 -22.54
N LEU A 444 13.97 -20.88 -23.04
CA LEU A 444 13.78 -20.56 -24.45
C LEU A 444 14.74 -19.45 -24.92
N ARG A 445 14.88 -18.37 -24.14
CA ARG A 445 15.79 -17.25 -24.43
C ARG A 445 17.27 -17.62 -24.29
N LEU A 446 17.58 -18.66 -23.53
CA LEU A 446 18.92 -19.25 -23.44
C LEU A 446 19.21 -20.23 -24.59
N GLY A 447 18.26 -20.45 -25.50
CA GLY A 447 18.44 -21.25 -26.71
C GLY A 447 18.10 -22.73 -26.58
N VAL A 448 17.34 -23.14 -25.55
CA VAL A 448 16.83 -24.51 -25.45
C VAL A 448 15.81 -24.76 -26.56
N GLU A 449 16.01 -25.84 -27.34
CA GLU A 449 15.17 -26.16 -28.50
C GLU A 449 13.80 -26.72 -28.09
N ASN A 450 13.78 -27.59 -27.07
CA ASN A 450 12.55 -28.25 -26.61
C ASN A 450 12.35 -28.04 -25.10
N VAL A 451 11.34 -27.25 -24.74
CA VAL A 451 11.01 -26.97 -23.33
C VAL A 451 9.63 -27.51 -23.00
N TYR A 452 9.57 -28.34 -21.96
CA TYR A 452 8.35 -29.00 -21.50
C TYR A 452 7.95 -28.53 -20.12
N ILE A 453 6.66 -28.28 -19.91
CA ILE A 453 6.08 -28.14 -18.56
C ILE A 453 5.33 -29.43 -18.22
N VAL A 454 5.74 -30.10 -17.15
CA VAL A 454 5.07 -31.27 -16.59
C VAL A 454 4.21 -30.82 -15.41
N TYR A 455 2.89 -30.94 -15.56
CA TYR A 455 1.94 -30.53 -14.54
C TYR A 455 0.93 -31.64 -14.22
N ARG A 456 0.79 -31.93 -12.92
CA ARG A 456 -0.05 -33.02 -12.41
C ARG A 456 -1.56 -32.81 -12.58
N ARG A 457 -2.00 -31.62 -12.97
CA ARG A 457 -3.42 -31.29 -13.23
C ARG A 457 -3.59 -30.74 -14.65
N THR A 458 -4.76 -30.21 -14.97
CA THR A 458 -5.03 -29.59 -16.27
C THR A 458 -4.71 -28.10 -16.24
N ARG A 459 -4.78 -27.46 -17.42
CA ARG A 459 -4.60 -26.01 -17.60
C ARG A 459 -5.45 -25.17 -16.65
N ASN A 460 -6.72 -25.55 -16.43
CA ASN A 460 -7.67 -24.80 -15.61
C ASN A 460 -7.27 -24.74 -14.13
N GLU A 461 -6.46 -25.68 -13.64
CA GLU A 461 -5.99 -25.68 -12.26
C GLU A 461 -4.57 -25.11 -12.11
N MET A 462 -3.97 -24.55 -13.17
CA MET A 462 -2.67 -23.90 -13.07
C MET A 462 -2.75 -22.63 -12.22
N PRO A 463 -1.87 -22.46 -11.22
CA PRO A 463 -1.85 -21.24 -10.41
C PRO A 463 -1.07 -20.07 -11.03
N ALA A 464 -0.39 -20.26 -12.16
CA ALA A 464 0.28 -19.18 -12.88
C ALA A 464 -0.73 -18.18 -13.47
N ASN A 465 -0.27 -16.96 -13.74
CA ASN A 465 -1.09 -15.94 -14.37
C ASN A 465 -1.47 -16.38 -15.79
N GLU A 466 -2.74 -16.25 -16.18
CA GLU A 466 -3.23 -16.74 -17.47
C GLU A 466 -2.47 -16.14 -18.67
N VAL A 467 -2.23 -14.83 -18.65
CA VAL A 467 -1.45 -14.10 -19.69
C VAL A 467 -0.03 -14.69 -19.84
N GLU A 468 0.57 -15.17 -18.75
CA GLU A 468 1.91 -15.76 -18.80
C GLU A 468 1.89 -17.19 -19.33
N ILE A 469 0.80 -17.93 -19.10
CA ILE A 469 0.57 -19.26 -19.68
C ILE A 469 0.37 -19.12 -21.18
N ASP A 470 -0.48 -18.19 -21.62
CA ASP A 470 -0.73 -17.89 -23.04
C ASP A 470 0.57 -17.50 -23.74
N ALA A 471 1.35 -16.58 -23.16
CA ALA A 471 2.63 -16.16 -23.72
C ALA A 471 3.66 -17.32 -23.80
N ALA A 472 3.64 -18.24 -22.84
CA ALA A 472 4.49 -19.44 -22.89
C ALA A 472 4.07 -20.40 -24.01
N GLU A 473 2.76 -20.61 -24.20
CA GLU A 473 2.23 -21.42 -25.32
C GLU A 473 2.61 -20.80 -26.68
N GLU A 474 2.49 -19.47 -26.82
CA GLU A 474 2.89 -18.73 -28.03
C GLU A 474 4.40 -18.79 -28.32
N GLU A 475 5.22 -18.82 -27.28
CA GLU A 475 6.69 -18.96 -27.38
C GLU A 475 7.14 -20.41 -27.68
N GLY A 476 6.20 -21.37 -27.76
CA GLY A 476 6.46 -22.75 -28.20
C GLY A 476 6.67 -23.77 -27.07
N VAL A 477 6.27 -23.43 -25.83
CA VAL A 477 6.35 -24.35 -24.69
C VAL A 477 5.39 -25.52 -24.84
N GLN A 478 5.87 -26.73 -24.55
CA GLN A 478 5.06 -27.94 -24.64
C GLN A 478 4.50 -28.32 -23.27
N PHE A 479 3.18 -28.30 -23.12
CA PHE A 479 2.51 -28.64 -21.86
C PHE A 479 2.14 -30.12 -21.80
N GLN A 480 2.77 -30.84 -20.88
CA GLN A 480 2.41 -32.20 -20.50
C GLN A 480 1.53 -32.15 -19.24
N PHE A 481 0.24 -31.96 -19.46
CA PHE A 481 -0.76 -32.02 -18.39
C PHE A 481 -1.00 -33.45 -17.92
N LEU A 482 -1.63 -33.54 -16.74
CA LEU A 482 -1.98 -34.81 -16.10
C LEU A 482 -0.77 -35.74 -16.00
N ALA A 483 0.37 -35.18 -15.60
CA ALA A 483 1.63 -35.89 -15.46
C ALA A 483 2.31 -35.55 -14.14
N ALA A 484 2.68 -36.57 -13.37
CA ALA A 484 3.43 -36.41 -12.13
C ALA A 484 4.78 -37.13 -12.23
N PRO A 485 5.89 -36.46 -11.90
CA PRO A 485 7.22 -37.08 -11.93
C PRO A 485 7.32 -38.23 -10.91
N VAL A 486 8.11 -39.25 -11.27
CA VAL A 486 8.43 -40.41 -10.42
C VAL A 486 9.89 -40.37 -10.00
N ARG A 487 10.80 -40.21 -10.97
CA ARG A 487 12.25 -40.12 -10.78
C ARG A 487 12.93 -39.46 -11.96
N ILE A 488 14.11 -38.93 -11.72
CA ILE A 488 15.01 -38.38 -12.74
C ILE A 488 16.07 -39.44 -13.05
N VAL A 489 16.25 -39.76 -14.33
CA VAL A 489 17.14 -40.83 -14.79
C VAL A 489 18.43 -40.23 -15.32
N GLY A 490 19.57 -40.72 -14.81
CA GLY A 490 20.90 -40.30 -15.21
C GLY A 490 21.67 -41.34 -16.01
N ASP A 491 22.72 -40.90 -16.71
CA ASP A 491 23.73 -41.77 -17.33
C ASP A 491 24.82 -42.22 -16.34
N GLU A 492 25.84 -42.92 -16.84
CA GLU A 492 26.99 -43.38 -16.05
C GLU A 492 27.84 -42.24 -15.47
N ASN A 493 27.71 -41.01 -15.99
CA ASN A 493 28.41 -39.81 -15.52
C ASN A 493 27.54 -38.96 -14.57
N ASN A 494 26.40 -39.49 -14.11
CA ASN A 494 25.40 -38.76 -13.33
C ASN A 494 24.80 -37.55 -14.06
N GLN A 495 24.77 -37.55 -15.39
CA GLN A 495 24.10 -36.52 -16.18
C GLN A 495 22.65 -36.91 -16.44
N VAL A 496 21.71 -35.99 -16.27
CA VAL A 496 20.29 -36.20 -16.57
C VAL A 496 20.11 -36.59 -18.05
N THR A 497 19.30 -37.63 -18.30
CA THR A 497 18.93 -38.08 -19.65
C THR A 497 17.42 -38.17 -19.85
N HIS A 498 16.66 -38.48 -18.80
CA HIS A 498 15.21 -38.62 -18.89
C HIS A 498 14.51 -38.19 -17.60
N LEU A 499 13.26 -37.76 -17.72
CA LEU A 499 12.29 -37.72 -16.63
C LEU A 499 11.29 -38.87 -16.78
N GLU A 500 11.17 -39.71 -15.76
CA GLU A 500 10.11 -40.70 -15.66
C GLU A 500 8.90 -40.08 -14.98
N TYR A 501 7.71 -40.21 -15.57
CA TYR A 501 6.46 -39.69 -15.02
C TYR A 501 5.32 -40.69 -15.15
N LEU A 502 4.31 -40.52 -14.28
CA LEU A 502 3.04 -41.24 -14.33
C LEU A 502 1.95 -40.34 -14.90
N LYS A 503 1.05 -40.93 -15.67
CA LYS A 503 -0.18 -40.26 -16.08
C LYS A 503 -1.13 -40.16 -14.89
N MET A 504 -1.85 -39.05 -14.84
CA MET A 504 -2.81 -38.73 -13.80
C MET A 504 -4.21 -38.65 -14.40
N GLU A 505 -5.22 -38.84 -13.56
CA GLU A 505 -6.60 -38.44 -13.83
C GLU A 505 -7.08 -37.49 -12.73
N LEU A 506 -8.12 -36.71 -13.02
CA LEU A 506 -8.69 -35.80 -12.03
C LEU A 506 -9.74 -36.53 -11.19
N GLY A 507 -9.50 -36.63 -9.89
CA GLY A 507 -10.48 -37.01 -8.89
C GLY A 507 -11.34 -35.83 -8.41
N GLU A 508 -11.90 -35.99 -7.22
CA GLU A 508 -12.73 -34.96 -6.57
C GLU A 508 -11.94 -33.70 -6.19
N PRO A 509 -12.58 -32.52 -6.15
CA PRO A 509 -12.00 -31.29 -5.60
C PRO A 509 -11.43 -31.45 -4.19
N ASP A 510 -10.27 -30.84 -3.94
CA ASP A 510 -9.71 -30.66 -2.61
C ASP A 510 -10.35 -29.47 -1.87
N ALA A 511 -9.91 -29.19 -0.64
CA ALA A 511 -10.43 -28.09 0.17
C ALA A 511 -10.19 -26.69 -0.44
N SER A 512 -9.30 -26.56 -1.42
CA SER A 512 -9.08 -25.33 -2.19
C SER A 512 -9.98 -25.24 -3.44
N GLY A 513 -10.85 -26.23 -3.67
CA GLY A 513 -11.71 -26.34 -4.85
C GLY A 513 -11.02 -26.95 -6.07
N ARG A 514 -9.71 -27.24 -5.99
CA ARG A 514 -8.95 -27.81 -7.13
C ARG A 514 -9.06 -29.32 -7.14
N ARG A 515 -9.31 -29.91 -8.32
CA ARG A 515 -9.40 -31.37 -8.46
C ARG A 515 -8.09 -32.07 -8.07
N ARG A 516 -8.22 -33.15 -7.30
CA ARG A 516 -7.07 -33.95 -6.85
C ARG A 516 -6.54 -34.79 -8.00
N PRO A 517 -5.23 -34.80 -8.25
CA PRO A 517 -4.65 -35.69 -9.24
C PRO A 517 -4.55 -37.11 -8.64
N VAL A 518 -5.02 -38.11 -9.37
CA VAL A 518 -4.98 -39.54 -9.01
C VAL A 518 -4.07 -40.26 -10.01
N PRO A 519 -3.06 -41.02 -9.57
CA PRO A 519 -2.15 -41.71 -10.47
C PRO A 519 -2.84 -42.88 -11.19
N ILE A 520 -2.53 -43.04 -12.47
CA ILE A 520 -2.92 -44.21 -13.26
C ILE A 520 -1.75 -45.20 -13.18
N GLU A 521 -1.91 -46.26 -12.39
CA GLU A 521 -0.87 -47.29 -12.22
C GLU A 521 -0.54 -47.98 -13.56
N GLY A 522 0.74 -48.29 -13.80
CA GLY A 522 1.20 -48.94 -15.04
C GLY A 522 1.31 -48.00 -16.25
N SER A 523 1.27 -46.68 -16.02
CA SER A 523 1.36 -45.66 -17.07
C SER A 523 2.73 -44.97 -17.17
N GLU A 524 3.76 -45.57 -16.56
CA GLU A 524 5.11 -45.04 -16.49
C GLU A 524 5.63 -44.73 -17.90
N THR A 525 6.02 -43.47 -18.11
CA THR A 525 6.47 -42.96 -19.40
C THR A 525 7.75 -42.14 -19.20
N LEU A 526 8.65 -42.19 -20.17
CA LEU A 526 9.90 -41.42 -20.16
C LEU A 526 9.80 -40.22 -21.11
N ILE A 527 10.30 -39.08 -20.67
CA ILE A 527 10.57 -37.88 -21.50
C ILE A 527 12.08 -37.73 -21.57
N GLU A 528 12.65 -37.78 -22.77
CA GLU A 528 14.07 -37.47 -22.99
C GLU A 528 14.34 -36.00 -22.69
N THR A 529 15.31 -35.73 -21.82
CA THR A 529 15.68 -34.38 -21.41
C THR A 529 17.11 -34.31 -20.89
N ASP A 530 17.80 -33.21 -21.17
CA ASP A 530 19.14 -32.94 -20.64
C ASP A 530 19.09 -32.22 -19.29
N MET A 531 17.94 -31.62 -18.97
CA MET A 531 17.75 -30.75 -17.82
C MET A 531 16.37 -30.97 -17.17
N VAL A 532 16.32 -30.95 -15.84
CA VAL A 532 15.07 -30.98 -15.07
C VAL A 532 15.08 -29.84 -14.05
N ILE A 533 14.02 -29.02 -14.03
CA ILE A 533 13.86 -27.95 -13.05
C ILE A 533 12.60 -28.20 -12.22
N THR A 534 12.77 -28.39 -10.91
CA THR A 534 11.66 -28.60 -9.98
C THR A 534 11.15 -27.25 -9.45
N ALA A 535 9.90 -26.89 -9.77
CA ALA A 535 9.25 -25.63 -9.39
C ALA A 535 7.87 -25.88 -8.75
N ILE A 536 7.85 -26.72 -7.70
CA ILE A 536 6.62 -27.25 -7.07
C ILE A 536 6.19 -26.55 -5.78
N GLY A 537 6.95 -25.58 -5.30
CA GLY A 537 6.63 -24.83 -4.07
C GLY A 537 7.88 -24.26 -3.41
N GLN A 538 7.65 -23.37 -2.44
CA GLN A 538 8.68 -22.69 -1.67
C GLN A 538 8.27 -22.59 -0.20
N SER A 539 9.25 -22.54 0.70
CA SER A 539 9.04 -22.32 2.13
C SER A 539 10.05 -21.30 2.70
N PRO A 540 9.71 -20.63 3.81
CA PRO A 540 10.67 -19.83 4.55
C PRO A 540 11.79 -20.70 5.14
N GLU A 541 13.03 -20.17 5.13
CA GLU A 541 14.16 -20.79 5.82
C GLU A 541 14.17 -20.31 7.28
N ILE A 542 13.66 -21.14 8.20
CA ILE A 542 13.54 -20.82 9.63
C ILE A 542 14.58 -21.53 10.50
N SER A 543 15.65 -22.08 9.91
CA SER A 543 16.69 -22.84 10.64
C SER A 543 17.32 -22.07 11.81
N PHE A 544 17.29 -20.73 11.77
CA PHE A 544 17.75 -19.86 12.85
C PHE A 544 16.92 -19.99 14.15
N THR A 545 15.71 -20.57 14.11
CA THR A 545 14.90 -20.85 15.31
C THR A 545 15.34 -22.13 16.02
N GLU A 546 16.15 -22.98 15.39
CA GLU A 546 16.60 -24.29 15.91
C GLU A 546 18.01 -24.23 16.55
N GLY A 547 18.67 -23.06 16.53
CA GLY A 547 20.03 -22.85 17.04
C GLY A 547 20.13 -22.51 18.54
N ILE A 548 21.38 -22.35 19.03
CA ILE A 548 21.76 -22.08 20.45
C ILE A 548 21.40 -20.64 20.90
N MET A 549 20.32 -20.06 20.39
CA MET A 549 20.03 -18.62 20.48
C MET A 549 18.77 -18.42 21.32
N GLU A 550 18.95 -18.24 22.64
CA GLU A 550 17.87 -18.23 23.64
C GLU A 550 16.69 -17.32 23.30
N GLN A 551 16.91 -16.15 22.70
CA GLN A 551 15.83 -15.18 22.41
C GLN A 551 15.02 -15.50 21.13
N VAL A 552 15.56 -16.33 20.22
CA VAL A 552 14.88 -16.71 18.96
C VAL A 552 14.26 -18.10 19.04
N MET A 553 14.69 -18.93 20.00
CA MET A 553 14.07 -20.24 20.28
C MET A 553 12.61 -20.13 20.71
N GLU A 554 12.18 -18.98 21.26
CA GLU A 554 10.78 -18.77 21.64
C GLU A 554 9.89 -18.34 20.48
N LEU A 555 10.44 -18.02 19.30
CA LEU A 555 9.63 -17.62 18.15
C LEU A 555 8.78 -18.79 17.68
N LYS A 556 7.46 -18.62 17.75
CA LYS A 556 6.52 -19.65 17.28
C LYS A 556 6.49 -19.68 15.76
N THR A 557 6.48 -20.90 15.23
CA THR A 557 6.32 -21.18 13.81
C THR A 557 5.11 -22.08 13.60
N THR A 558 4.49 -21.95 12.44
CA THR A 558 3.36 -22.79 12.05
C THR A 558 3.86 -24.13 11.50
N ARG A 559 2.93 -25.09 11.30
CA ARG A 559 3.24 -26.36 10.63
C ARG A 559 3.78 -26.23 9.19
N TRP A 560 3.72 -25.04 8.60
CA TRP A 560 4.16 -24.74 7.24
C TRP A 560 5.52 -24.02 7.22
N ASN A 561 6.25 -24.01 8.35
CA ASN A 561 7.51 -23.29 8.52
C ASN A 561 7.39 -21.78 8.27
N THR A 562 6.19 -21.21 8.45
CA THR A 562 5.98 -19.74 8.47
C THR A 562 6.04 -19.23 9.90
N ILE A 563 6.38 -17.96 10.07
CA ILE A 563 6.36 -17.29 11.37
C ILE A 563 4.91 -17.13 11.83
N ASP A 564 4.61 -17.56 13.06
CA ASP A 564 3.28 -17.42 13.65
C ASP A 564 3.07 -15.97 14.13
N VAL A 565 2.07 -15.30 13.56
CA VAL A 565 1.73 -13.91 13.85
C VAL A 565 0.23 -13.74 13.95
N ASP A 566 -0.19 -12.71 14.69
CA ASP A 566 -1.57 -12.26 14.65
C ASP A 566 -1.92 -11.80 13.22
N PRO A 567 -3.01 -12.32 12.60
CA PRO A 567 -3.33 -11.99 11.21
C PRO A 567 -3.65 -10.50 10.95
N ALA A 568 -4.14 -9.78 11.96
CA ALA A 568 -4.56 -8.39 11.84
C ALA A 568 -3.43 -7.41 12.13
N THR A 569 -2.61 -7.69 13.14
CA THR A 569 -1.50 -6.81 13.56
C THR A 569 -0.15 -7.25 13.00
N LEU A 570 0.00 -8.50 12.58
CA LEU A 570 1.26 -9.10 12.12
C LEU A 570 2.36 -9.13 13.20
N GLN A 571 1.96 -9.00 14.47
CA GLN A 571 2.81 -9.15 15.63
C GLN A 571 3.01 -10.63 15.96
N SER A 572 4.24 -11.03 16.23
CA SER A 572 4.56 -12.38 16.71
C SER A 572 4.25 -12.54 18.20
N ASN A 573 4.57 -13.71 18.76
CA ASN A 573 4.54 -13.91 20.21
C ASN A 573 5.61 -13.10 20.97
N ILE A 574 6.60 -12.53 20.27
CA ILE A 574 7.60 -11.63 20.85
C ILE A 574 7.15 -10.18 20.57
N PRO A 575 6.84 -9.37 21.61
CA PRO A 575 6.15 -8.07 21.42
C PRO A 575 6.82 -7.08 20.47
N HIS A 576 8.15 -7.03 20.44
CA HIS A 576 8.91 -6.12 19.57
C HIS A 576 9.22 -6.72 18.19
N LEU A 577 8.68 -7.89 17.85
CA LEU A 577 8.97 -8.63 16.63
C LEU A 577 7.71 -8.83 15.79
N PHE A 578 7.78 -8.41 14.53
CA PHE A 578 6.69 -8.45 13.56
C PHE A 578 7.14 -9.18 12.30
N ALA A 579 6.24 -9.83 11.58
CA ALA A 579 6.58 -10.50 10.33
C ALA A 579 5.47 -10.39 9.28
N ALA A 580 5.85 -10.21 8.01
CA ALA A 580 4.90 -10.14 6.90
C ALA A 580 5.48 -10.68 5.59
N GLY A 581 4.64 -10.74 4.56
CA GLY A 581 4.99 -11.34 3.27
C GLY A 581 5.06 -12.86 3.36
N ASP A 582 5.86 -13.47 2.48
CA ASP A 582 5.88 -14.93 2.34
C ASP A 582 6.40 -15.65 3.60
N ALA A 583 7.18 -14.95 4.43
CA ALA A 583 7.66 -15.47 5.71
C ALA A 583 6.53 -15.75 6.71
N ALA A 584 5.44 -14.98 6.66
CA ALA A 584 4.29 -15.14 7.55
C ALA A 584 3.12 -15.87 6.86
N THR A 585 2.88 -15.57 5.59
CA THR A 585 1.70 -16.04 4.85
C THR A 585 1.95 -17.27 3.95
N GLY A 586 3.22 -17.60 3.71
CA GLY A 586 3.62 -18.48 2.60
C GLY A 586 3.66 -17.74 1.26
N PRO A 587 4.22 -18.34 0.20
CA PRO A 587 4.40 -17.70 -1.10
C PRO A 587 3.10 -17.12 -1.66
N SER A 588 3.09 -15.82 -1.94
CA SER A 588 1.91 -15.11 -2.46
C SER A 588 2.28 -14.04 -3.50
N LEU A 589 1.34 -13.15 -3.81
CA LEU A 589 1.53 -12.05 -4.75
C LEU A 589 2.38 -10.94 -4.13
N VAL A 590 3.16 -10.25 -4.97
CA VAL A 590 3.93 -9.06 -4.59
C VAL A 590 3.04 -8.00 -3.92
N VAL A 591 1.84 -7.77 -4.45
CA VAL A 591 0.88 -6.80 -3.88
C VAL A 591 0.37 -7.21 -2.49
N THR A 592 0.30 -8.52 -2.21
CA THR A 592 -0.04 -9.04 -0.87
C THR A 592 1.10 -8.77 0.11
N ALA A 593 2.36 -8.96 -0.31
CA ALA A 593 3.54 -8.62 0.49
C ALA A 593 3.62 -7.12 0.80
N ILE A 594 3.26 -6.26 -0.16
CA ILE A 594 3.15 -4.80 0.03
C ILE A 594 2.07 -4.47 1.07
N GLY A 595 0.87 -5.05 0.93
CA GLY A 595 -0.21 -4.89 1.91
C GLY A 595 0.19 -5.35 3.32
N GLY A 596 0.91 -6.47 3.41
CA GLY A 596 1.47 -6.98 4.67
C GLY A 596 2.52 -6.05 5.28
N GLY A 597 3.48 -5.56 4.47
CA GLY A 597 4.48 -4.59 4.93
C GLY A 597 3.85 -3.30 5.45
N ARG A 598 2.76 -2.83 4.83
CA ARG A 598 1.96 -1.70 5.33
C ARG A 598 1.35 -1.98 6.70
N ARG A 599 0.66 -3.11 6.86
CA ARG A 599 0.01 -3.46 8.14
C ARG A 599 1.05 -3.61 9.26
N ALA A 600 2.18 -4.25 8.97
CA ALA A 600 3.27 -4.37 9.92
C ALA A 600 3.85 -2.99 10.30
N ALA A 601 4.03 -2.06 9.35
CA ALA A 601 4.50 -0.71 9.65
C ALA A 601 3.54 0.04 10.59
N ARG A 602 2.22 -0.09 10.43
CA ARG A 602 1.23 0.47 11.37
C ARG A 602 1.40 -0.10 12.77
N SER A 603 1.48 -1.42 12.89
CA SER A 603 1.59 -2.09 14.18
C SER A 603 2.92 -1.81 14.88
N ILE A 604 4.02 -1.75 14.13
CA ILE A 604 5.33 -1.33 14.63
C ILE A 604 5.26 0.11 15.12
N HIS A 605 4.65 1.02 14.35
CA HIS A 605 4.47 2.41 14.77
C HIS A 605 3.68 2.50 16.09
N GLN A 606 2.55 1.81 16.20
CA GLN A 606 1.78 1.73 17.45
C GLN A 606 2.66 1.25 18.61
N TYR A 607 3.41 0.15 18.40
CA TYR A 607 4.28 -0.43 19.41
C TYR A 607 5.38 0.53 19.89
N VAL A 608 6.18 1.10 18.97
CA VAL A 608 7.34 1.95 19.34
C VAL A 608 6.91 3.31 19.88
N MET A 609 5.71 3.76 19.54
CA MET A 609 5.08 4.97 20.08
C MET A 609 4.27 4.70 21.36
N GLU A 610 4.39 3.50 21.94
CA GLU A 610 3.75 3.10 23.21
C GLU A 610 2.21 3.19 23.18
N GLN A 611 1.64 2.95 21.99
CA GLN A 611 0.21 2.84 21.76
C GLN A 611 -0.22 1.36 21.82
N GLU A 612 -1.51 1.12 22.03
CA GLU A 612 -2.06 -0.23 21.90
C GLU A 612 -1.91 -0.73 20.47
N VAL A 613 -1.30 -1.91 20.29
CA VAL A 613 -1.16 -2.55 18.98
C VAL A 613 -2.49 -3.20 18.63
N ASN A 614 -3.26 -2.55 17.76
CA ASN A 614 -4.56 -3.03 17.34
C ASN A 614 -4.86 -2.72 15.87
N ALA A 615 -5.73 -3.54 15.29
CA ALA A 615 -6.39 -3.26 14.03
C ALA A 615 -7.82 -2.81 14.32
N ASP A 616 -8.38 -1.92 13.51
CA ASP A 616 -9.79 -1.56 13.63
C ASP A 616 -10.66 -2.77 13.23
N PRO A 617 -11.62 -3.20 14.06
CA PRO A 617 -12.49 -4.34 13.74
C PRO A 617 -13.29 -4.19 12.43
N ARG A 618 -13.41 -2.97 11.89
CA ARG A 618 -14.10 -2.66 10.63
C ARG A 618 -13.19 -2.79 9.41
N GLU A 619 -11.89 -3.03 9.57
CA GLU A 619 -10.95 -3.20 8.46
C GLU A 619 -11.37 -4.36 7.55
N LEU A 620 -11.28 -4.14 6.23
CA LEU A 620 -11.64 -5.14 5.24
C LEU A 620 -10.53 -6.19 5.11
N ASN A 621 -10.81 -7.41 5.59
CA ASN A 621 -9.91 -8.56 5.53
C ASN A 621 -10.28 -9.52 4.39
N LYS A 622 -10.17 -9.04 3.14
CA LYS A 622 -10.58 -9.68 1.87
C LYS A 622 -12.08 -9.69 1.55
N ASP A 623 -12.92 -9.36 2.51
CA ASP A 623 -14.36 -9.25 2.27
C ASP A 623 -14.70 -7.99 1.47
N LEU A 624 -15.66 -8.13 0.56
CA LEU A 624 -16.24 -7.02 -0.18
C LEU A 624 -17.49 -6.53 0.54
N ILE A 625 -17.67 -5.21 0.57
CA ILE A 625 -18.89 -4.57 1.06
C ILE A 625 -20.04 -4.99 0.14
N ALA A 626 -21.10 -5.58 0.70
CA ALA A 626 -22.19 -6.17 -0.05
C ALA A 626 -22.85 -5.18 -1.02
N GLU A 627 -23.05 -3.93 -0.58
CA GLU A 627 -23.63 -2.84 -1.38
C GLU A 627 -22.79 -2.47 -2.61
N THR A 628 -21.56 -2.97 -2.73
CA THR A 628 -20.69 -2.66 -3.87
C THR A 628 -20.77 -3.68 -5.00
N ILE A 629 -21.39 -4.83 -4.75
CA ILE A 629 -21.56 -5.93 -5.71
C ILE A 629 -22.84 -5.73 -6.50
N PHE A 630 -22.71 -5.66 -7.82
CA PHE A 630 -23.79 -5.34 -8.74
C PHE A 630 -23.99 -6.52 -9.68
N ASP A 631 -25.24 -6.83 -10.01
CA ASP A 631 -25.56 -7.84 -11.03
C ASP A 631 -25.64 -7.25 -12.44
N MET A 632 -25.89 -5.94 -12.53
CA MET A 632 -25.97 -5.20 -13.78
C MET A 632 -25.61 -3.73 -13.57
N VAL A 633 -25.14 -3.07 -14.63
CA VAL A 633 -24.75 -1.66 -14.63
C VAL A 633 -25.37 -0.96 -15.85
N PRO A 634 -26.62 -0.49 -15.75
CA PRO A 634 -27.32 0.12 -16.88
C PRO A 634 -26.64 1.41 -17.37
N GLY A 635 -26.80 1.71 -18.66
CA GLY A 635 -26.29 2.94 -19.28
C GLY A 635 -24.84 2.86 -19.78
N VAL A 636 -24.14 1.75 -19.54
CA VAL A 636 -22.76 1.56 -20.02
C VAL A 636 -22.73 1.33 -21.53
N VAL A 637 -22.07 2.24 -22.25
CA VAL A 637 -21.73 2.04 -23.66
C VAL A 637 -20.53 1.10 -23.75
N LYS A 638 -20.74 -0.05 -24.41
CA LYS A 638 -19.70 -1.07 -24.56
C LYS A 638 -18.55 -0.57 -25.43
N SER A 639 -17.32 -0.81 -24.98
CA SER A 639 -16.11 -0.50 -25.72
C SER A 639 -15.00 -1.48 -25.32
N GLY A 640 -14.19 -1.88 -26.30
CA GLY A 640 -13.11 -2.84 -26.08
C GLY A 640 -12.02 -2.31 -25.15
N ARG A 641 -11.40 -3.21 -24.40
CA ARG A 641 -10.22 -2.93 -23.57
C ARG A 641 -9.03 -2.54 -24.44
N ALA A 642 -8.26 -1.54 -24.00
CA ALA A 642 -6.98 -1.22 -24.62
C ALA A 642 -6.04 -2.44 -24.49
N PRO A 643 -5.57 -3.03 -25.60
CA PRO A 643 -4.66 -4.17 -25.56
C PRO A 643 -3.32 -3.73 -24.97
N MET A 644 -2.70 -4.60 -24.19
CA MET A 644 -1.32 -4.40 -23.76
C MET A 644 -0.41 -4.49 -24.99
N PRO A 645 0.37 -3.45 -25.32
CA PRO A 645 1.31 -3.56 -26.41
C PRO A 645 2.44 -4.51 -25.99
N GLU A 646 2.85 -5.41 -26.87
CA GLU A 646 3.86 -6.43 -26.58
C GLU A 646 4.85 -6.54 -27.74
N LEU A 647 6.08 -6.98 -27.44
CA LEU A 647 7.04 -7.36 -28.48
C LEU A 647 6.49 -8.53 -29.32
N SER A 648 6.88 -8.61 -30.59
CA SER A 648 6.58 -9.77 -31.44
C SER A 648 7.23 -11.04 -30.88
N ILE A 649 6.61 -12.21 -31.08
CA ILE A 649 7.12 -13.52 -30.60
C ILE A 649 8.60 -13.73 -30.95
N ALA A 650 9.00 -13.45 -32.20
CA ALA A 650 10.40 -13.59 -32.62
C ALA A 650 11.37 -12.72 -31.80
N ALA A 651 10.97 -11.48 -31.47
CA ALA A 651 11.77 -10.58 -30.63
C ALA A 651 11.75 -10.98 -29.14
N ARG A 652 10.67 -11.61 -28.66
CA ARG A 652 10.58 -12.16 -27.30
C ARG A 652 11.61 -13.28 -27.10
N MET A 653 11.77 -14.15 -28.08
CA MET A 653 12.65 -15.33 -27.98
C MET A 653 14.14 -14.98 -28.09
N ASP A 654 14.50 -13.95 -28.84
CA ASP A 654 15.90 -13.58 -29.11
C ASP A 654 16.49 -12.56 -28.11
N SER A 655 15.70 -12.12 -27.12
CA SER A 655 16.16 -11.09 -26.20
C SER A 655 15.55 -11.15 -24.80
N PHE A 656 16.25 -10.52 -23.86
CA PHE A 656 15.76 -10.23 -22.51
C PHE A 656 15.16 -8.83 -22.40
N VAL A 657 14.82 -8.20 -23.54
CA VAL A 657 14.13 -6.91 -23.54
C VAL A 657 12.75 -7.09 -22.92
N GLU A 658 12.31 -6.07 -22.17
CA GLU A 658 10.98 -6.02 -21.57
C GLU A 658 9.91 -6.36 -22.61
N VAL A 659 9.12 -7.42 -22.38
CA VAL A 659 8.18 -7.95 -23.38
C VAL A 659 6.94 -7.06 -23.46
N ASP A 660 6.31 -6.86 -22.32
CA ASP A 660 5.13 -6.02 -22.19
C ASP A 660 5.58 -4.57 -22.30
N GLN A 661 4.86 -3.74 -23.02
CA GLN A 661 5.17 -2.33 -23.21
C GLN A 661 4.09 -1.44 -22.57
N VAL A 662 4.45 -0.18 -22.33
CA VAL A 662 3.53 0.82 -21.77
C VAL A 662 2.51 1.27 -22.82
N LEU A 663 1.29 1.58 -22.40
CA LEU A 663 0.28 2.22 -23.25
C LEU A 663 0.78 3.57 -23.78
N THR A 664 0.38 3.93 -24.99
CA THR A 664 0.48 5.30 -25.47
C THR A 664 -0.43 6.22 -24.65
N GLU A 665 -0.14 7.51 -24.61
CA GLU A 665 -0.98 8.49 -23.92
C GLU A 665 -2.42 8.49 -24.43
N GLU A 666 -2.62 8.37 -25.75
CA GLU A 666 -3.94 8.25 -26.36
C GLU A 666 -4.69 6.99 -25.89
N ALA A 667 -4.01 5.83 -25.85
CA ALA A 667 -4.60 4.58 -25.38
C ALA A 667 -4.88 4.62 -23.87
N ALA A 668 -4.00 5.22 -23.07
CA ALA A 668 -4.19 5.42 -21.64
C ALA A 668 -5.38 6.35 -21.37
N HIS A 669 -5.52 7.44 -22.12
CA HIS A 669 -6.67 8.32 -22.02
C HIS A 669 -7.97 7.60 -22.42
N GLY A 670 -7.98 6.88 -23.54
CA GLY A 670 -9.12 6.06 -23.97
C GLY A 670 -9.53 5.01 -22.93
N GLU A 671 -8.57 4.29 -22.37
CA GLU A 671 -8.82 3.29 -21.33
C GLU A 671 -9.29 3.91 -20.01
N SER A 672 -8.73 5.05 -19.62
CA SER A 672 -9.18 5.78 -18.42
C SER A 672 -10.62 6.25 -18.56
N ASN A 673 -11.09 6.59 -19.76
CA ASN A 673 -12.48 6.96 -20.04
C ASN A 673 -13.46 5.79 -19.94
N ARG A 674 -12.99 4.53 -20.01
CA ARG A 674 -13.84 3.36 -19.76
C ARG A 674 -14.22 3.21 -18.29
N CYS A 675 -13.44 3.80 -17.37
CA CYS A 675 -13.70 3.72 -15.95
C CYS A 675 -14.99 4.46 -15.55
N LEU A 676 -15.91 3.74 -14.91
CA LEU A 676 -17.18 4.28 -14.42
C LEU A 676 -17.04 5.18 -13.18
N HIS A 677 -15.79 5.41 -12.73
CA HIS A 677 -15.43 6.23 -11.58
C HIS A 677 -16.20 5.82 -10.30
N CYS A 678 -16.35 4.51 -10.08
CA CYS A 678 -17.20 3.94 -9.03
C CYS A 678 -16.83 4.40 -7.61
N CYS A 679 -17.82 4.31 -6.72
CA CYS A 679 -17.70 4.44 -5.27
C CYS A 679 -18.56 3.33 -4.61
N LEU A 680 -19.14 3.56 -3.42
CA LEU A 680 -19.94 2.56 -2.69
C LEU A 680 -21.11 2.01 -3.53
N THR A 681 -22.15 2.81 -3.78
CA THR A 681 -23.23 2.48 -4.73
C THR A 681 -23.17 3.35 -5.99
N CYS A 682 -22.33 4.38 -5.99
CA CYS A 682 -22.30 5.39 -7.03
C CYS A 682 -21.54 4.88 -8.27
N TYR A 683 -22.09 5.16 -9.44
CA TYR A 683 -21.44 5.12 -10.75
C TYR A 683 -22.18 6.12 -11.65
N ASP A 684 -21.64 6.46 -12.82
CA ASP A 684 -22.26 7.42 -13.73
C ASP A 684 -23.02 6.68 -14.85
N PRO A 685 -24.37 6.55 -14.81
CA PRO A 685 -25.12 5.82 -15.83
C PRO A 685 -25.30 6.61 -17.13
N ASP A 686 -25.24 7.96 -17.06
CA ASP A 686 -25.59 8.84 -18.18
C ASP A 686 -24.35 9.37 -18.91
N LYS A 687 -23.16 9.32 -18.30
CA LYS A 687 -21.93 9.67 -18.99
C LYS A 687 -21.40 8.49 -19.82
N ALA A 688 -21.96 8.33 -21.00
CA ALA A 688 -21.11 8.00 -22.15
C ALA A 688 -20.18 9.21 -22.34
N TYR A 689 -18.95 9.18 -21.81
CA TYR A 689 -17.96 10.23 -22.05
C TYR A 689 -17.46 10.14 -23.50
N THR A 690 -18.35 10.45 -24.45
CA THR A 690 -18.02 10.71 -25.85
C THR A 690 -17.97 12.21 -26.04
N ASP A 691 -16.72 12.70 -26.14
CA ASP A 691 -16.28 14.01 -26.61
C ASP A 691 -16.62 15.29 -25.80
N GLN A 692 -15.57 16.12 -25.69
CA GLN A 692 -15.53 17.55 -25.37
C GLN A 692 -15.40 17.99 -23.91
N VAL A 693 -14.16 18.03 -23.41
CA VAL A 693 -13.54 19.31 -23.02
C VAL A 693 -12.10 19.29 -23.51
N SER A 694 -11.84 19.93 -24.66
CA SER A 694 -10.47 20.19 -25.11
C SER A 694 -9.77 21.06 -24.07
N ILE A 695 -8.58 20.63 -23.66
CA ILE A 695 -7.67 21.27 -22.68
C ILE A 695 -7.25 22.71 -23.08
N THR A 696 -7.67 23.19 -24.25
CA THR A 696 -7.35 24.53 -24.78
C THR A 696 -8.20 25.69 -24.27
N ASP A 697 -9.41 25.48 -23.74
CA ASP A 697 -10.31 26.62 -23.40
C ASP A 697 -10.11 27.22 -21.99
N ARG A 698 -9.39 26.55 -21.08
CA ARG A 698 -9.22 27.06 -19.70
C ARG A 698 -8.14 28.13 -19.51
N ARG A 699 -7.38 28.49 -20.55
CA ARG A 699 -6.36 29.55 -20.47
C ARG A 699 -6.82 30.92 -20.98
N GLN A 700 -8.01 31.04 -21.59
CA GLN A 700 -8.49 32.32 -22.13
C GLN A 700 -9.53 33.03 -21.26
N GLU A 701 -10.15 32.37 -20.28
CA GLU A 701 -11.15 33.02 -19.40
C GLU A 701 -10.55 33.67 -18.14
N SER A 702 -9.26 33.52 -17.86
CA SER A 702 -8.58 34.20 -16.74
C SER A 702 -8.02 35.59 -17.09
N GLU A 703 -8.25 36.10 -18.30
CA GLU A 703 -7.85 37.47 -18.71
C GLU A 703 -9.05 38.39 -19.03
N ALA A 704 -10.27 37.97 -18.72
CA ALA A 704 -11.46 38.79 -18.94
C ALA A 704 -12.54 38.65 -17.84
N VAL A 705 -12.18 38.92 -16.58
CA VAL A 705 -13.07 39.48 -15.54
C VAL A 705 -12.27 40.40 -14.63
#